data_AF-A0A7V3DK39-F1
#
_entry.id   AF-A0A7V3DK39-F1
#
_cell.length_a   1.000
_cell.length_b   1.000
_cell.length_c   1.000
_cell.angle_alpha   90.00
_cell.angle_beta   90.00
_cell.angle_gamma   90.00
#
_symmetry.space_group_name_H-M   'P 1'
#
loop_
_entity.id
_entity.type
_entity.pdbx_description
1 polymer ?
#
loop_
_entity_poly.entity_id
_entity_poly.type
_entity_poly.pdbx_seq_one_letter_code
_entity_poly.pdbx_strand_id
1 'polypeptide(L)'
;MGKGFDFDLVVIGAGIGGFVAAVTANGLGKKVAVVEKRKLGGNCTSLTCIPSKALVRAGHVSRTIQRAREYGVGASGFGTLETHGIMPRVRSVVDRVYAKDLPETFEAIGIRVIFGKASFLDRHSLQVGGDTISSQAFIIATGTRPLIPKIPGLQEVPFLTNENLYELPSLPGSLLILGGGADGLEYACAFRNLGLEVKVVQRGRQLLPKQDREMVSLLARHMRERGIQLLLGSKPVSFSSNGEGVSLVLEAQDGGSKEVQASALLVTVGREPDLEGLGLEKAGVKYTSQGILTDRTLRTSAPNIYACGDVVGPYQLASTAEYQGILAATNAFLPFKRKAKYEEMVFVFFTDPPLAYVGMTEEEARKRYGGELKVYRFGYPGMRRAMVDGTEVGLGKFLCDARGRLVGVHILGEAAPEVIHEAQALRSLGVPLRRLNTMTHAYPTYAQALVGRASQLAFLDHMERSFWVRMGLKLLPGLKNRMAVTRQRLAEQEEISGASPKEEARFRSTGASGGDVTWRTIQWGERLTLTTLPREMTEAYQLPASGGGGTSAWILLDFSSLEMMNGLGALALARLCVEVSRRNQGVLAVSVAEHHKGVLRLTGLDRKIRIRDTWEQAWAEIGWRPPDPVPEQGRASVPRDRDLWARAVERFPASGFAEESMDLNLKGRRPCGVLGGFGSLWQKTYELKVHGLELEPEDLMGEFKGNFSRLQAPFNRFYAGPSGLEPGAVVVIHSQTPAGLVATGVMVLFADPLCFSLITPQGHPEAGWMTFRAFRREDTPVVQIVGFGRASDPLFEVAYRLMGAKVQVRTWTHVLAAFAEHLGVQADISIRQECLEPALQWANSWNIWHNSQIRTLLPWNMIRARRSWLRAAQR
;
A
#
# COMPACT_ATOMS: atom_id res chain seq x y z
N MET A 1 -16.92 70.99 5.32
CA MET A 1 -16.77 70.62 6.74
C MET A 1 -17.79 69.54 7.06
N GLY A 2 -17.43 68.26 6.94
CA GLY A 2 -18.16 67.16 7.57
C GLY A 2 -17.27 66.65 8.69
N LYS A 3 -17.79 66.49 9.92
CA LYS A 3 -17.01 65.96 11.05
C LYS A 3 -16.33 64.67 10.60
N GLY A 4 -14.99 64.61 10.69
CA GLY A 4 -14.24 63.39 10.39
C GLY A 4 -14.66 62.27 11.32
N PHE A 5 -14.67 61.04 10.83
CA PHE A 5 -14.83 59.86 11.68
C PHE A 5 -13.62 59.73 12.62
N ASP A 6 -13.82 59.16 13.80
CA ASP A 6 -12.72 58.91 14.73
C ASP A 6 -11.68 57.96 14.13
N PHE A 7 -12.13 57.01 13.31
CA PHE A 7 -11.31 56.03 12.61
C PHE A 7 -11.75 55.85 11.15
N ASP A 8 -10.83 55.40 10.30
CA ASP A 8 -11.17 54.92 8.95
C ASP A 8 -11.75 53.50 9.04
N LEU A 9 -11.19 52.66 9.92
CA LEU A 9 -11.64 51.29 10.15
C LEU A 9 -11.73 50.99 11.64
N VAL A 10 -12.84 50.38 12.05
CA VAL A 10 -12.97 49.68 13.33
C VAL A 10 -13.18 48.20 13.08
N VAL A 11 -12.32 47.36 13.66
CA VAL A 11 -12.43 45.90 13.62
C VAL A 11 -13.01 45.41 14.95
N ILE A 12 -14.07 44.62 14.91
CA ILE A 12 -14.75 44.09 16.10
C ILE A 12 -14.35 42.62 16.28
N GLY A 13 -13.55 42.34 17.31
CA GLY A 13 -12.94 41.04 17.59
C GLY A 13 -11.48 40.99 17.16
N ALA A 14 -10.60 40.55 18.06
CA ALA A 14 -9.15 40.50 17.86
C ALA A 14 -8.60 39.07 17.73
N GLY A 15 -9.43 38.14 17.25
CA GLY A 15 -8.93 36.85 16.74
C GLY A 15 -8.10 37.03 15.47
N ILE A 16 -7.50 35.95 14.96
CA ILE A 16 -6.60 36.00 13.80
C ILE A 16 -7.16 36.75 12.58
N GLY A 17 -8.45 36.57 12.26
CA GLY A 17 -9.09 37.28 11.15
C GLY A 17 -9.19 38.79 11.39
N GLY A 18 -9.55 39.20 12.60
CA GLY A 18 -9.63 40.61 12.98
C GLY A 18 -8.26 41.27 13.08
N PHE A 19 -7.28 40.59 13.68
CA PHE A 19 -5.90 41.05 13.73
C PHE A 19 -5.35 41.32 12.33
N VAL A 20 -5.44 40.34 11.43
CA VAL A 20 -4.88 40.46 10.09
C VAL A 20 -5.64 41.50 9.27
N ALA A 21 -6.96 41.64 9.45
CA ALA A 21 -7.72 42.73 8.85
C ALA A 21 -7.22 44.11 9.30
N ALA A 22 -6.98 44.29 10.61
CA ALA A 22 -6.48 45.53 11.17
C ALA A 22 -5.09 45.88 10.66
N VAL A 23 -4.15 44.92 10.68
CA VAL A 23 -2.79 45.09 10.14
C VAL A 23 -2.81 45.42 8.65
N THR A 24 -3.66 44.73 7.87
CA THR A 24 -3.80 44.99 6.43
C THR A 24 -4.29 46.41 6.17
N ALA A 25 -5.33 46.85 6.87
CA ALA A 25 -5.85 48.21 6.70
C ALA A 25 -4.85 49.29 7.16
N ASN A 26 -4.15 49.05 8.26
CA ASN A 26 -3.09 49.94 8.75
C ASN A 26 -1.95 50.05 7.72
N GLY A 27 -1.54 48.94 7.11
CA GLY A 27 -0.56 48.91 6.01
C GLY A 27 -1.03 49.65 4.74
N LEU A 28 -2.35 49.84 4.56
CA LEU A 28 -2.93 50.68 3.51
C LEU A 28 -3.03 52.17 3.92
N GLY A 29 -2.40 52.56 5.03
CA GLY A 29 -2.37 53.93 5.54
C GLY A 29 -3.66 54.40 6.20
N LYS A 30 -4.48 53.46 6.72
CA LYS A 30 -5.74 53.78 7.39
C LYS A 30 -5.56 53.96 8.88
N LYS A 31 -6.33 54.86 9.48
CA LYS A 31 -6.45 54.99 10.94
C LYS A 31 -7.36 53.88 11.47
N VAL A 32 -6.77 52.91 12.19
CA VAL A 32 -7.46 51.68 12.60
C VAL A 32 -7.62 51.59 14.12
N ALA A 33 -8.79 51.13 14.56
CA ALA A 33 -8.99 50.60 15.90
C ALA A 33 -9.45 49.13 15.89
N VAL A 34 -9.06 48.38 16.91
CA VAL A 34 -9.51 47.03 17.20
C VAL A 34 -10.26 47.03 18.52
N VAL A 35 -11.48 46.50 18.52
CA VAL A 35 -12.32 46.37 19.71
C VAL A 35 -12.36 44.91 20.15
N GLU A 36 -11.92 44.62 21.38
CA GLU A 36 -11.90 43.27 21.94
C GLU A 36 -12.57 43.22 23.32
N LYS A 37 -13.45 42.25 23.54
CA LYS A 37 -14.22 42.13 24.79
C LYS A 37 -13.49 41.34 25.88
N ARG A 38 -12.52 40.51 25.51
CA ARG A 38 -11.75 39.63 26.41
C ARG A 38 -10.25 39.86 26.22
N LYS A 39 -9.59 38.95 25.50
CA LYS A 39 -8.14 38.85 25.36
C LYS A 39 -7.80 38.83 23.87
N LEU A 40 -6.81 39.61 23.47
CA LEU A 40 -6.29 39.64 22.09
C LEU A 40 -5.79 38.25 21.65
N GLY A 41 -5.74 38.02 20.34
CA GLY A 41 -5.46 36.70 19.74
C GLY A 41 -6.69 35.79 19.66
N GLY A 42 -7.73 36.09 20.45
CA GLY A 42 -9.01 35.39 20.44
C GLY A 42 -8.89 33.89 20.74
N ASN A 43 -9.83 33.11 20.21
CA ASN A 43 -9.92 31.67 20.49
C ASN A 43 -8.68 30.90 20.02
N CYS A 44 -8.11 31.23 18.86
CA CYS A 44 -7.03 30.42 18.29
C CYS A 44 -5.76 30.43 19.16
N THR A 45 -5.37 31.60 19.67
CA THR A 45 -4.24 31.73 20.60
C THR A 45 -4.58 31.14 21.98
N SER A 46 -5.76 31.46 22.51
CA SER A 46 -6.02 31.23 23.94
C SER A 46 -6.73 29.91 24.25
N LEU A 47 -7.63 29.43 23.37
CA LEU A 47 -8.65 28.42 23.70
C LEU A 47 -8.78 27.28 22.68
N THR A 48 -8.11 27.32 21.52
CA THR A 48 -8.25 26.26 20.50
C THR A 48 -6.91 25.84 19.89
N CYS A 49 -6.41 26.55 18.89
CA CYS A 49 -5.30 26.11 18.05
C CYS A 49 -4.01 25.85 18.83
N ILE A 50 -3.51 26.85 19.56
CA ILE A 50 -2.25 26.74 20.30
C ILE A 50 -2.34 25.74 21.44
N PRO A 51 -3.33 25.81 22.36
CA PRO A 51 -3.37 24.88 23.47
C PRO A 51 -3.68 23.43 23.03
N SER A 52 -4.54 23.23 22.02
CA SER A 52 -4.80 21.88 21.48
C SER A 52 -3.53 21.27 20.90
N LYS A 53 -2.77 22.03 20.10
CA LYS A 53 -1.56 21.52 19.44
C LYS A 53 -0.45 21.25 20.45
N ALA A 54 -0.36 22.05 21.52
CA ALA A 54 0.51 21.78 22.65
C ALA A 54 0.14 20.47 23.39
N LEU A 55 -1.17 20.23 23.60
CA LEU A 55 -1.68 19.00 24.21
C LEU A 55 -1.46 17.76 23.32
N VAL A 56 -1.75 17.86 22.02
CA VAL A 56 -1.46 16.82 21.03
C VAL A 56 0.03 16.45 21.05
N ARG A 57 0.91 17.45 21.11
CA ARG A 57 2.36 17.21 21.20
C ARG A 57 2.74 16.48 22.50
N ALA A 58 2.12 16.81 23.64
CA ALA A 58 2.34 16.06 24.87
C ALA A 58 1.90 14.59 24.73
N GLY A 59 0.76 14.34 24.08
CA GLY A 59 0.31 13.00 23.69
C GLY A 59 1.35 12.26 22.83
N HIS A 60 1.89 12.89 21.80
CA HIS A 60 2.92 12.28 20.94
C HIS A 60 4.20 11.89 21.72
N VAL A 61 4.63 12.72 22.67
CA VAL A 61 5.78 12.41 23.54
C VAL A 61 5.47 11.18 24.40
N SER A 62 4.32 11.14 25.06
CA SER A 62 3.87 9.98 25.86
C SER A 62 3.83 8.69 25.02
N ARG A 63 3.25 8.76 23.82
CA ARG A 63 3.24 7.63 22.87
C ARG A 63 4.66 7.19 22.48
N THR A 64 5.57 8.12 22.24
CA THR A 64 6.96 7.81 21.88
C THR A 64 7.66 7.07 23.01
N ILE A 65 7.46 7.51 24.26
CA ILE A 65 7.99 6.84 25.46
C ILE A 65 7.44 5.41 25.56
N GLN A 66 6.12 5.23 25.40
CA GLN A 66 5.49 3.90 25.44
C GLN A 66 6.02 2.95 24.35
N ARG A 67 6.47 3.49 23.21
CA ARG A 67 7.00 2.74 22.08
C ARG A 67 8.54 2.67 22.03
N ALA A 68 9.25 3.21 23.02
CA ALA A 68 10.71 3.34 22.98
C ALA A 68 11.44 2.02 22.67
N ARG A 69 10.94 0.89 23.19
CA ARG A 69 11.49 -0.45 22.90
C ARG A 69 11.40 -0.86 21.44
N GLU A 70 10.41 -0.37 20.69
CA GLU A 70 10.29 -0.60 19.23
C GLU A 70 11.45 0.08 18.47
N TYR A 71 12.05 1.11 19.04
CA TYR A 71 13.20 1.82 18.49
C TYR A 71 14.55 1.28 19.01
N GLY A 72 14.56 0.13 19.67
CA GLY A 72 15.77 -0.44 20.29
C GLY A 72 16.25 0.33 21.52
N VAL A 73 15.47 1.30 22.02
CA VAL A 73 15.81 2.07 23.22
C VAL A 73 15.28 1.33 24.44
N GLY A 74 16.20 0.88 25.30
CA GLY A 74 15.87 0.27 26.58
C GLY A 74 15.08 1.26 27.45
N ALA A 75 13.83 0.93 27.72
CA ALA A 75 12.98 1.67 28.66
C ALA A 75 12.90 0.87 29.98
N SER A 76 13.95 0.94 30.79
CA SER A 76 13.91 0.59 32.21
C SER A 76 13.76 1.90 33.00
N GLY A 77 12.71 2.02 33.80
CA GLY A 77 12.53 3.15 34.73
C GLY A 77 11.36 4.12 34.45
N PHE A 78 10.65 4.01 33.33
CA PHE A 78 9.39 4.74 33.16
C PHE A 78 8.26 3.94 33.83
N GLY A 79 7.92 4.30 35.08
CA GLY A 79 6.72 3.79 35.77
C GLY A 79 5.42 4.35 35.15
N THR A 80 4.38 4.50 35.96
CA THR A 80 3.16 5.19 35.53
C THR A 80 3.48 6.63 35.10
N LEU A 81 3.03 7.04 33.91
CA LEU A 81 3.22 8.38 33.39
C LEU A 81 2.58 9.42 34.33
N GLU A 82 3.40 10.32 34.89
CA GLU A 82 2.90 11.44 35.66
C GLU A 82 2.36 12.54 34.74
N THR A 83 1.08 12.86 34.87
CA THR A 83 0.38 13.80 33.96
C THR A 83 0.12 15.19 34.55
N HIS A 84 0.47 15.40 35.83
CA HIS A 84 0.19 16.65 36.55
C HIS A 84 0.81 17.90 35.90
N GLY A 85 1.97 17.76 35.25
CA GLY A 85 2.67 18.85 34.57
C GLY A 85 2.12 19.23 33.19
N ILE A 86 1.16 18.47 32.62
CA ILE A 86 0.73 18.65 31.23
C ILE A 86 -0.05 19.95 31.04
N MET A 87 -1.12 20.16 31.80
CA MET A 87 -1.94 21.37 31.68
C MET A 87 -1.16 22.65 32.04
N PRO A 88 -0.33 22.68 33.11
CA PRO A 88 0.60 23.79 33.35
C PRO A 88 1.51 24.11 32.17
N ARG A 89 2.07 23.08 31.51
CA ARG A 89 2.90 23.27 30.31
C ARG A 89 2.09 23.84 29.15
N VAL A 90 0.88 23.36 28.91
CA VAL A 90 -0.01 23.88 27.85
C VAL A 90 -0.28 25.37 28.08
N ARG A 91 -0.66 25.76 29.30
CA ARG A 91 -0.87 27.18 29.66
C ARG A 91 0.39 28.01 29.46
N SER A 92 1.55 27.51 29.89
CA SER A 92 2.84 28.19 29.67
C SER A 92 3.19 28.39 28.19
N VAL A 93 2.81 27.46 27.30
CA VAL A 93 2.97 27.64 25.85
C VAL A 93 2.04 28.75 25.35
N VAL A 94 0.78 28.75 25.78
CA VAL A 94 -0.19 29.80 25.42
C VAL A 94 0.33 31.17 25.86
N ASP A 95 0.83 31.32 27.08
CA ASP A 95 1.34 32.60 27.60
C ASP A 95 2.53 33.11 26.77
N ARG A 96 3.46 32.23 26.38
CA ARG A 96 4.58 32.62 25.51
C ARG A 96 4.14 33.03 24.11
N VAL A 97 3.15 32.35 23.53
CA VAL A 97 2.64 32.73 22.21
C VAL A 97 1.86 34.05 22.31
N TYR A 98 1.08 34.22 23.38
CA TYR A 98 0.32 35.44 23.64
C TYR A 98 1.21 36.69 23.78
N ALA A 99 2.49 36.55 24.14
CA ALA A 99 3.44 37.66 24.14
C ALA A 99 3.53 38.40 22.78
N LYS A 100 3.16 37.74 21.67
CA LYS A 100 3.08 38.35 20.34
C LYS A 100 1.76 39.09 20.08
N ASP A 101 0.72 38.75 20.83
CA ASP A 101 -0.64 39.29 20.72
C ASP A 101 -0.94 40.32 21.83
N LEU A 102 0.10 40.80 22.53
CA LEU A 102 -0.04 41.82 23.58
C LEU A 102 -0.55 43.15 22.99
N PRO A 103 -1.38 43.94 23.71
CA PRO A 103 -1.89 45.22 23.20
C PRO A 103 -0.80 46.15 22.70
N GLU A 104 0.34 46.17 23.37
CA GLU A 104 1.49 47.00 23.05
C GLU A 104 2.07 46.67 21.66
N THR A 105 1.94 45.42 21.17
CA THR A 105 2.42 45.05 19.83
C THR A 105 1.55 45.66 18.72
N PHE A 106 0.26 45.85 18.98
CA PHE A 106 -0.67 46.51 18.07
C PHE A 106 -0.46 48.03 18.09
N GLU A 107 -0.33 48.60 19.29
CA GLU A 107 -0.13 50.04 19.46
C GLU A 107 1.23 50.49 18.88
N ALA A 108 2.26 49.67 18.97
CA ALA A 108 3.58 49.93 18.39
C ALA A 108 3.56 50.10 16.86
N ILE A 109 2.58 49.52 16.16
CA ILE A 109 2.37 49.68 14.71
C ILE A 109 1.29 50.69 14.37
N GLY A 110 0.77 51.44 15.35
CA GLY A 110 -0.21 52.52 15.15
C GLY A 110 -1.68 52.09 15.18
N ILE A 111 -1.97 50.85 15.60
CA ILE A 111 -3.36 50.36 15.72
C ILE A 111 -3.85 50.59 17.16
N ARG A 112 -4.97 51.30 17.30
CA ARG A 112 -5.55 51.54 18.63
C ARG A 112 -6.29 50.30 19.13
N VAL A 113 -5.98 49.83 20.33
CA VAL A 113 -6.73 48.75 20.99
C VAL A 113 -7.74 49.36 21.96
N ILE A 114 -8.99 48.90 21.90
CA ILE A 114 -10.08 49.33 22.78
C ILE A 114 -10.72 48.09 23.41
N PHE A 115 -10.66 47.98 24.73
CA PHE A 115 -11.29 46.88 25.44
C PHE A 115 -12.74 47.18 25.77
N GLY A 116 -13.64 46.26 25.42
CA GLY A 116 -15.07 46.38 25.75
C GLY A 116 -15.97 45.57 24.82
N LYS A 117 -17.23 45.38 25.26
CA LYS A 117 -18.28 44.84 24.39
C LYS A 117 -18.70 45.91 23.40
N ALA A 118 -18.67 45.57 22.12
CA ALA A 118 -19.11 46.40 21.02
C ALA A 118 -20.61 46.25 20.76
N SER A 119 -21.32 47.35 20.54
CA SER A 119 -22.71 47.34 20.06
C SER A 119 -22.93 48.48 19.06
N PHE A 120 -23.45 48.16 17.87
CA PHE A 120 -23.78 49.17 16.87
C PHE A 120 -24.93 50.05 17.38
N LEU A 121 -24.74 51.37 17.30
CA LEU A 121 -25.80 52.35 17.52
C LEU A 121 -26.51 52.69 16.22
N ASP A 122 -25.74 52.75 15.14
CA ASP A 122 -26.19 52.95 13.76
C ASP A 122 -25.15 52.34 12.79
N ARG A 123 -25.15 52.74 11.51
CA ARG A 123 -24.21 52.22 10.49
C ARG A 123 -22.77 52.71 10.65
N HIS A 124 -22.55 53.82 11.32
CA HIS A 124 -21.25 54.50 11.44
C HIS A 124 -20.76 54.66 12.88
N SER A 125 -21.61 54.38 13.88
CA SER A 125 -21.31 54.58 15.30
C SER A 125 -21.39 53.28 16.10
N LEU A 126 -20.42 53.08 17.00
CA LEU A 126 -20.28 51.90 17.85
C LEU A 126 -20.16 52.34 19.32
N GLN A 127 -20.95 51.71 20.20
CA GLN A 127 -20.79 51.83 21.64
C GLN A 127 -19.78 50.78 22.12
N VAL A 128 -18.75 51.20 22.86
CA VAL A 128 -17.73 50.33 23.47
C VAL A 128 -17.39 50.84 24.85
N GLY A 129 -17.60 50.03 25.90
CA GLY A 129 -17.15 50.38 27.25
C GLY A 129 -17.76 51.65 27.87
N GLY A 130 -18.90 52.13 27.36
CA GLY A 130 -19.52 53.39 27.78
C GLY A 130 -19.22 54.58 26.87
N ASP A 131 -18.21 54.47 26.01
CA ASP A 131 -17.86 55.48 25.00
C ASP A 131 -18.50 55.17 23.64
N THR A 132 -18.76 56.22 22.87
CA THR A 132 -19.22 56.12 21.47
C THR A 132 -18.07 56.50 20.55
N ILE A 133 -17.72 55.61 19.62
CA ILE A 133 -16.74 55.84 18.57
C ILE A 133 -17.38 55.75 17.19
N SER A 134 -16.86 56.52 16.24
CA SER A 134 -17.35 56.57 14.87
C SER A 134 -16.30 56.06 13.86
N SER A 135 -16.76 55.41 12.79
CA SER A 135 -15.86 54.89 11.74
C SER A 135 -16.45 54.98 10.33
N GLN A 136 -15.59 55.20 9.35
CA GLN A 136 -15.96 55.14 7.94
C GLN A 136 -16.42 53.71 7.55
N ALA A 137 -15.64 52.71 7.94
CA ALA A 137 -15.93 51.30 7.67
C ALA A 137 -15.77 50.42 8.93
N PHE A 138 -16.41 49.25 8.91
CA PHE A 138 -16.29 48.23 9.96
C PHE A 138 -15.97 46.85 9.39
N ILE A 139 -15.21 46.05 10.14
CA ILE A 139 -15.06 44.61 9.92
C ILE A 139 -15.50 43.86 11.17
N ILE A 140 -16.50 42.99 11.03
CA ILE A 140 -16.98 42.12 12.11
C ILE A 140 -16.21 40.80 12.06
N ALA A 141 -15.45 40.50 13.11
CA ALA A 141 -14.59 39.33 13.25
C ALA A 141 -14.75 38.66 14.63
N THR A 142 -16.00 38.63 15.14
CA THR A 142 -16.33 38.17 16.51
C THR A 142 -16.20 36.67 16.73
N GLY A 143 -16.04 35.90 15.65
CA GLY A 143 -15.78 34.46 15.72
C GLY A 143 -17.00 33.66 16.18
N THR A 144 -16.75 32.64 17.01
CA THR A 144 -17.72 31.64 17.43
C THR A 144 -17.51 31.22 18.88
N ARG A 145 -18.53 30.63 19.49
CA ARG A 145 -18.50 29.96 20.80
C ARG A 145 -18.92 28.49 20.69
N PRO A 146 -18.64 27.63 21.70
CA PRO A 146 -19.07 26.23 21.67
C PRO A 146 -20.60 26.10 21.55
N LEU A 147 -21.07 25.19 20.70
CA LEU A 147 -22.50 24.87 20.62
C LEU A 147 -22.85 23.86 21.72
N ILE A 148 -23.75 24.24 22.63
CA ILE A 148 -24.27 23.34 23.67
C ILE A 148 -25.62 22.77 23.22
N PRO A 149 -25.73 21.45 22.98
CA PRO A 149 -26.96 20.85 22.49
C PRO A 149 -28.03 20.80 23.60
N LYS A 150 -29.30 20.91 23.22
CA LYS A 150 -30.44 20.80 24.16
C LYS A 150 -30.76 19.32 24.41
N ILE A 151 -29.95 18.65 25.24
CA ILE A 151 -30.16 17.28 25.69
C ILE A 151 -30.59 17.31 27.16
N PRO A 152 -31.68 16.63 27.56
CA PRO A 152 -32.11 16.54 28.96
C PRO A 152 -30.96 16.16 29.91
N GLY A 153 -30.85 16.86 31.03
CA GLY A 153 -29.81 16.64 32.04
C GLY A 153 -28.43 17.21 31.73
N LEU A 154 -28.13 17.63 30.48
CA LEU A 154 -26.78 18.11 30.12
C LEU A 154 -26.38 19.38 30.89
N GLN A 155 -27.32 20.29 31.13
CA GLN A 155 -27.06 21.53 31.88
C GLN A 155 -26.90 21.30 33.39
N GLU A 156 -27.32 20.13 33.88
CA GLU A 156 -27.31 19.75 35.29
C GLU A 156 -26.03 18.98 35.67
N VAL A 157 -25.20 18.61 34.69
CA VAL A 157 -23.93 17.91 34.89
C VAL A 157 -22.73 18.81 34.56
N PRO A 158 -21.58 18.67 35.25
CA PRO A 158 -20.36 19.35 34.85
C PRO A 158 -19.89 18.88 33.46
N PHE A 159 -19.57 19.82 32.58
CA PHE A 159 -19.01 19.52 31.26
C PHE A 159 -17.89 20.47 30.86
N LEU A 160 -17.03 19.95 30.00
CA LEU A 160 -15.90 20.65 29.41
C LEU A 160 -16.24 21.08 27.99
N THR A 161 -15.64 22.19 27.57
CA THR A 161 -15.58 22.66 26.19
C THR A 161 -14.15 23.13 25.91
N ASN A 162 -13.86 23.59 24.69
CA ASN A 162 -12.57 24.21 24.41
C ASN A 162 -12.30 25.47 25.27
N GLU A 163 -13.31 26.08 25.91
CA GLU A 163 -13.13 27.28 26.72
C GLU A 163 -12.59 27.00 28.13
N ASN A 164 -12.89 25.84 28.73
CA ASN A 164 -12.50 25.51 30.11
C ASN A 164 -11.61 24.25 30.24
N LEU A 165 -11.40 23.49 29.16
CA LEU A 165 -10.62 22.24 29.17
C LEU A 165 -9.20 22.42 29.72
N TYR A 166 -8.53 23.52 29.36
CA TYR A 166 -7.12 23.74 29.70
C TYR A 166 -6.92 24.31 31.10
N GLU A 167 -8.00 24.62 31.81
CA GLU A 167 -7.99 25.09 33.20
C GLU A 167 -8.03 23.93 34.20
N LEU A 168 -8.21 22.69 33.71
CA LEU A 168 -8.21 21.51 34.55
C LEU A 168 -6.95 21.44 35.45
N PRO A 169 -7.12 21.23 36.76
CA PRO A 169 -5.99 21.07 37.68
C PRO A 169 -5.28 19.72 37.50
N SER A 170 -6.04 18.69 37.14
CA SER A 170 -5.56 17.33 36.87
C SER A 170 -6.37 16.69 35.75
N LEU A 171 -5.78 15.71 35.06
CA LEU A 171 -6.50 14.94 34.04
C LEU A 171 -7.49 13.96 34.70
N PRO A 172 -8.71 13.78 34.14
CA PRO A 172 -9.65 12.79 34.63
C PRO A 172 -9.18 11.36 34.31
N GLY A 173 -9.71 10.35 35.02
CA GLY A 173 -9.41 8.94 34.72
C GLY A 173 -10.02 8.44 33.40
N SER A 174 -11.20 8.95 33.04
CA SER A 174 -11.88 8.65 31.78
C SER A 174 -12.61 9.88 31.22
N LEU A 175 -12.72 9.94 29.89
CA LEU A 175 -13.28 11.05 29.15
C LEU A 175 -14.35 10.58 28.14
N LEU A 176 -15.55 11.10 28.28
CA LEU A 176 -16.63 10.96 27.30
C LEU A 176 -16.66 12.20 26.40
N ILE A 177 -16.48 12.01 25.10
CA ILE A 177 -16.46 13.08 24.11
C ILE A 177 -17.75 13.03 23.29
N LEU A 178 -18.52 14.12 23.33
CA LEU A 178 -19.75 14.29 22.57
C LEU A 178 -19.44 15.00 21.24
N GLY A 179 -19.39 14.23 20.15
CA GLY A 179 -19.18 14.72 18.78
C GLY A 179 -17.86 14.24 18.16
N GLY A 180 -17.96 13.48 17.08
CA GLY A 180 -16.84 12.95 16.28
C GLY A 180 -16.34 13.90 15.18
N GLY A 181 -16.27 15.21 15.50
CA GLY A 181 -15.72 16.26 14.64
C GLY A 181 -14.21 16.45 14.82
N ALA A 182 -13.63 17.45 14.15
CA ALA A 182 -12.19 17.76 14.20
C ALA A 182 -11.63 17.82 15.63
N ASP A 183 -12.14 18.77 16.43
CA ASP A 183 -11.70 19.01 17.80
C ASP A 183 -11.85 17.76 18.67
N GLY A 184 -13.01 17.11 18.61
CA GLY A 184 -13.30 15.91 19.40
C GLY A 184 -12.32 14.77 19.12
N LEU A 185 -11.90 14.58 17.86
CA LEU A 185 -10.95 13.53 17.49
C LEU A 185 -9.51 13.89 17.82
N GLU A 186 -9.10 15.16 17.68
CA GLU A 186 -7.80 15.64 18.14
C GLU A 186 -7.64 15.39 19.65
N TYR A 187 -8.64 15.80 20.44
CA TYR A 187 -8.65 15.55 21.89
C TYR A 187 -8.70 14.06 22.22
N ALA A 188 -9.50 13.26 21.49
CA ALA A 188 -9.57 11.83 21.72
C ALA A 188 -8.19 11.15 21.56
N CYS A 189 -7.46 11.48 20.49
CA CYS A 189 -6.12 10.95 20.24
C CYS A 189 -5.13 11.43 21.31
N ALA A 190 -5.14 12.73 21.62
CA ALA A 190 -4.23 13.30 22.61
C ALA A 190 -4.41 12.67 23.99
N PHE A 191 -5.64 12.64 24.51
CA PHE A 191 -5.93 12.08 25.83
C PHE A 191 -5.72 10.57 25.89
N ARG A 192 -6.04 9.82 24.83
CA ARG A 192 -5.74 8.39 24.79
C ARG A 192 -4.24 8.12 24.86
N ASN A 193 -3.43 8.91 24.15
CA ASN A 193 -1.98 8.79 24.21
C ASN A 193 -1.41 9.17 25.59
N LEU A 194 -2.12 9.99 26.37
CA LEU A 194 -1.80 10.29 27.77
C LEU A 194 -2.32 9.24 28.76
N GLY A 195 -2.93 8.15 28.28
CA GLY A 195 -3.33 7.00 29.09
C GLY A 195 -4.81 6.98 29.52
N LEU A 196 -5.61 8.01 29.19
CA LEU A 196 -7.01 8.09 29.59
C LEU A 196 -7.86 7.05 28.85
N GLU A 197 -8.89 6.52 29.52
CA GLU A 197 -9.97 5.83 28.82
C GLU A 197 -10.82 6.86 28.07
N VAL A 198 -10.97 6.70 26.76
CA VAL A 198 -11.69 7.67 25.92
C VAL A 198 -12.84 6.99 25.18
N LYS A 199 -14.03 7.58 25.31
CA LYS A 199 -15.24 7.20 24.57
C LYS A 199 -15.69 8.36 23.69
N VAL A 200 -15.90 8.16 22.40
CA VAL A 200 -16.39 9.19 21.47
C VAL A 200 -17.78 8.80 20.98
N VAL A 201 -18.76 9.66 21.22
CA VAL A 201 -20.15 9.49 20.78
C VAL A 201 -20.39 10.30 19.52
N GLN A 202 -20.91 9.64 18.49
CA GLN A 202 -21.24 10.26 17.21
C GLN A 202 -22.60 9.75 16.72
N ARG A 203 -23.53 10.67 16.47
CA ARG A 203 -24.87 10.33 15.97
C ARG A 203 -24.82 9.64 14.59
N GLY A 204 -23.90 10.06 13.73
CA GLY A 204 -23.70 9.47 12.40
C GLY A 204 -22.91 8.16 12.45
N ARG A 205 -22.98 7.37 11.38
CA ARG A 205 -22.20 6.12 11.22
C ARG A 205 -20.73 6.36 10.82
N GLN A 206 -20.36 7.61 10.58
CA GLN A 206 -19.03 8.02 10.17
C GLN A 206 -18.55 9.18 11.05
N LEU A 207 -17.27 9.13 11.44
CA LEU A 207 -16.52 10.29 11.89
C LEU A 207 -16.33 11.26 10.72
N LEU A 208 -16.01 12.54 10.95
CA LEU A 208 -15.64 13.50 9.89
C LEU A 208 -16.48 13.32 8.59
N PRO A 209 -17.82 13.51 8.65
CA PRO A 209 -18.74 13.04 7.62
C PRO A 209 -18.59 13.75 6.27
N LYS A 210 -17.86 14.87 6.21
CA LYS A 210 -17.59 15.62 4.98
C LYS A 210 -16.25 15.23 4.33
N GLN A 211 -15.51 14.31 4.94
CA GLN A 211 -14.16 13.92 4.54
C GLN A 211 -14.18 12.59 3.78
N ASP A 212 -13.09 12.32 3.07
CA ASP A 212 -12.97 11.12 2.25
C ASP A 212 -13.13 9.82 3.08
N ARG A 213 -14.10 9.00 2.69
CA ARG A 213 -14.53 7.82 3.45
C ARG A 213 -13.43 6.79 3.67
N GLU A 214 -12.52 6.62 2.70
CA GLU A 214 -11.40 5.67 2.79
C GLU A 214 -10.43 6.10 3.90
N MET A 215 -10.09 7.39 3.91
CA MET A 215 -9.20 7.98 4.92
C MET A 215 -9.80 7.91 6.32
N VAL A 216 -11.07 8.30 6.45
CA VAL A 216 -11.76 8.30 7.74
C VAL A 216 -11.96 6.88 8.27
N SER A 217 -12.21 5.90 7.40
CA SER A 217 -12.35 4.50 7.82
C SER A 217 -11.03 3.93 8.35
N LEU A 218 -9.91 4.28 7.70
CA LEU A 218 -8.57 3.90 8.16
C LEU A 218 -8.22 4.54 9.51
N LEU A 219 -8.49 5.84 9.67
CA LEU A 219 -8.32 6.54 10.95
C LEU A 219 -9.18 5.91 12.05
N ALA A 220 -10.46 5.66 11.79
CA ALA A 220 -11.38 5.08 12.78
C ALA A 220 -10.96 3.66 13.20
N ARG A 221 -10.39 2.87 12.28
CA ARG A 221 -9.81 1.56 12.61
C ARG A 221 -8.61 1.73 13.55
N HIS A 222 -7.67 2.61 13.19
CA HIS A 222 -6.49 2.86 14.00
C HIS A 222 -6.85 3.38 15.41
N MET A 223 -7.80 4.29 15.51
CA MET A 223 -8.27 4.81 16.80
C MET A 223 -8.81 3.69 17.72
N ARG A 224 -9.54 2.72 17.16
CA ARG A 224 -10.03 1.55 17.92
C ARG A 224 -8.88 0.65 18.37
N GLU A 225 -7.92 0.37 17.49
CA GLU A 225 -6.71 -0.40 17.82
C GLU A 225 -5.90 0.26 18.94
N ARG A 226 -5.92 1.59 19.03
CA ARG A 226 -5.30 2.38 20.12
C ARG A 226 -6.14 2.43 21.41
N GLY A 227 -7.30 1.79 21.44
CA GLY A 227 -8.16 1.68 22.62
C GLY A 227 -9.20 2.80 22.78
N ILE A 228 -9.47 3.60 21.74
CA ILE A 228 -10.55 4.59 21.76
C ILE A 228 -11.87 3.89 21.43
N GLN A 229 -12.86 4.01 22.33
CA GLN A 229 -14.19 3.45 22.11
C GLN A 229 -15.02 4.39 21.22
N LEU A 230 -15.31 3.97 19.98
CA LEU A 230 -16.10 4.75 19.03
C LEU A 230 -17.56 4.28 19.03
N LEU A 231 -18.45 5.07 19.61
CA LEU A 231 -19.90 4.85 19.71
C LEU A 231 -20.60 5.59 18.55
N LEU A 232 -20.52 4.99 17.36
CA LEU A 232 -21.08 5.54 16.12
C LEU A 232 -22.53 5.11 15.92
N GLY A 233 -23.34 5.95 15.27
CA GLY A 233 -24.77 5.66 15.10
C GLY A 233 -25.54 5.69 16.42
N SER A 234 -25.02 6.40 17.42
CA SER A 234 -25.61 6.46 18.76
C SER A 234 -26.14 7.86 19.04
N LYS A 235 -27.43 7.95 19.38
CA LYS A 235 -28.09 9.21 19.71
C LYS A 235 -28.07 9.43 21.23
N PRO A 236 -27.49 10.54 21.71
CA PRO A 236 -27.60 10.96 23.11
C PRO A 236 -29.06 11.22 23.50
N VAL A 237 -29.54 10.62 24.58
CA VAL A 237 -30.93 10.75 25.05
C VAL A 237 -31.01 11.63 26.30
N SER A 238 -30.24 11.31 27.33
CA SER A 238 -30.23 12.04 28.59
C SER A 238 -28.88 11.89 29.30
N PHE A 239 -28.55 12.89 30.11
CA PHE A 239 -27.41 12.88 31.02
C PHE A 239 -27.89 12.83 32.47
N SER A 240 -27.10 12.21 33.34
CA SER A 240 -27.27 12.28 34.79
C SER A 240 -25.90 12.31 35.48
N SER A 241 -25.86 12.86 36.69
CA SER A 241 -24.70 12.76 37.58
C SER A 241 -24.85 11.51 38.44
N ASN A 242 -23.78 10.73 38.59
CA ASN A 242 -23.73 9.57 39.49
C ASN A 242 -22.88 9.83 40.75
N GLY A 243 -22.56 11.09 41.05
CA GLY A 243 -21.73 11.49 42.22
C GLY A 243 -20.22 11.43 41.97
N GLU A 244 -19.73 10.52 41.10
CA GLU A 244 -18.31 10.33 40.79
C GLU A 244 -17.93 10.71 39.33
N GLY A 245 -18.93 11.03 38.49
CA GLY A 245 -18.76 11.34 37.08
C GLY A 245 -20.10 11.63 36.37
N VAL A 246 -20.12 11.37 35.06
CA VAL A 246 -21.26 11.61 34.18
C VAL A 246 -21.72 10.28 33.59
N SER A 247 -23.03 10.04 33.64
CA SER A 247 -23.70 8.96 32.90
C SER A 247 -24.48 9.52 31.70
N LEU A 248 -24.40 8.82 30.57
CA LEU A 248 -25.10 9.14 29.34
C LEU A 248 -25.89 7.92 28.86
N VAL A 249 -27.20 8.11 28.67
CA VAL A 249 -28.06 7.14 27.98
C VAL A 249 -28.00 7.39 26.49
N LEU A 250 -27.70 6.33 25.74
CA LEU A 250 -27.62 6.31 24.29
C LEU A 250 -28.72 5.43 23.70
N GLU A 251 -29.37 5.94 22.66
CA GLU A 251 -30.24 5.16 21.79
C GLU A 251 -29.44 4.74 20.55
N ALA A 252 -29.28 3.42 20.36
CA ALA A 252 -28.67 2.84 19.17
C ALA A 252 -29.66 2.85 17.99
N GLN A 253 -29.13 2.74 16.77
CA GLN A 253 -29.96 2.77 15.55
C GLN A 253 -30.96 1.61 15.42
N ASP A 254 -30.74 0.49 16.11
CA ASP A 254 -31.63 -0.65 16.18
C ASP A 254 -32.73 -0.51 17.26
N GLY A 255 -32.79 0.65 17.93
CA GLY A 255 -33.73 0.93 19.02
C GLY A 255 -33.25 0.43 20.40
N GLY A 256 -32.08 -0.19 20.48
CA GLY A 256 -31.48 -0.58 21.76
C GLY A 256 -31.06 0.63 22.60
N SER A 257 -31.29 0.58 23.92
CA SER A 257 -30.77 1.57 24.85
C SER A 257 -29.49 1.06 25.52
N LYS A 258 -28.48 1.91 25.63
CA LYS A 258 -27.21 1.61 26.29
C LYS A 258 -26.78 2.78 27.17
N GLU A 259 -26.40 2.50 28.41
CA GLU A 259 -25.79 3.48 29.29
C GLU A 259 -24.26 3.45 29.17
N VAL A 260 -23.62 4.63 29.17
CA VAL A 260 -22.16 4.78 29.20
C VAL A 260 -21.75 5.80 30.25
N GLN A 261 -20.66 5.51 30.96
CA GLN A 261 -20.17 6.34 32.06
C GLN A 261 -18.72 6.78 31.80
N ALA A 262 -18.39 7.96 32.32
CA ALA A 262 -17.03 8.50 32.38
C ALA A 262 -16.88 9.53 33.51
N SER A 263 -15.64 9.80 33.93
CA SER A 263 -15.33 10.76 34.98
C SER A 263 -15.54 12.22 34.53
N ALA A 264 -15.37 12.51 33.24
CA ALA A 264 -15.61 13.84 32.67
C ALA A 264 -16.28 13.77 31.30
N LEU A 265 -17.07 14.79 30.99
CA LEU A 265 -17.71 15.00 29.69
C LEU A 265 -17.04 16.17 28.96
N LEU A 266 -16.72 16.00 27.68
CA LEU A 266 -16.23 17.04 26.78
C LEU A 266 -17.19 17.20 25.59
N VAL A 267 -17.75 18.40 25.44
CA VAL A 267 -18.74 18.72 24.39
C VAL A 267 -18.04 19.36 23.19
N THR A 268 -18.06 18.67 22.05
CA THR A 268 -17.43 19.07 20.78
C THR A 268 -18.38 18.90 19.59
N VAL A 269 -19.68 19.15 19.78
CA VAL A 269 -20.70 18.91 18.74
C VAL A 269 -20.74 19.98 17.64
N GLY A 270 -20.04 21.09 17.81
CA GLY A 270 -19.99 22.19 16.85
C GLY A 270 -19.73 23.53 17.54
N ARG A 271 -19.83 24.60 16.74
CA ARG A 271 -19.63 25.97 17.17
C ARG A 271 -20.73 26.85 16.58
N GLU A 272 -21.14 27.88 17.31
CA GLU A 272 -22.13 28.85 16.86
C GLU A 272 -21.53 30.27 16.77
N PRO A 273 -21.95 31.10 15.79
CA PRO A 273 -21.46 32.47 15.65
C PRO A 273 -21.72 33.33 16.89
N ASP A 274 -20.73 34.12 17.29
CA ASP A 274 -20.85 35.04 18.44
C ASP A 274 -21.41 36.38 17.98
N LEU A 275 -22.74 36.49 17.97
CA LEU A 275 -23.49 37.68 17.49
C LEU A 275 -24.15 38.47 18.64
N GLU A 276 -24.08 37.95 19.86
CA GLU A 276 -24.86 38.45 20.99
C GLU A 276 -24.43 39.87 21.40
N GLY A 277 -25.41 40.77 21.55
CA GLY A 277 -25.18 42.14 21.99
C GLY A 277 -24.61 43.10 20.93
N LEU A 278 -24.28 42.62 19.72
CA LEU A 278 -23.67 43.45 18.66
C LEU A 278 -24.61 44.52 18.07
N GLY A 279 -25.92 44.39 18.22
CA GLY A 279 -26.87 45.36 17.66
C GLY A 279 -26.91 45.39 16.12
N LEU A 280 -26.67 44.26 15.45
CA LEU A 280 -26.54 44.16 13.99
C LEU A 280 -27.72 44.77 13.21
N GLU A 281 -28.94 44.67 13.75
CA GLU A 281 -30.14 45.27 13.14
C GLU A 281 -30.02 46.79 13.00
N LYS A 282 -29.45 47.47 14.01
CA LYS A 282 -29.23 48.93 13.99
C LYS A 282 -28.20 49.33 12.93
N ALA A 283 -27.26 48.45 12.64
CA ALA A 283 -26.26 48.61 11.58
C ALA A 283 -26.78 48.20 10.19
N GLY A 284 -27.99 47.64 10.09
CA GLY A 284 -28.54 47.12 8.83
C GLY A 284 -27.84 45.87 8.29
N VAL A 285 -27.24 45.07 9.18
CA VAL A 285 -26.51 43.83 8.83
C VAL A 285 -27.44 42.62 8.98
N LYS A 286 -27.68 41.89 7.88
CA LYS A 286 -28.46 40.65 7.87
C LYS A 286 -27.61 39.46 8.32
N TYR A 287 -28.17 38.62 9.17
CA TYR A 287 -27.53 37.41 9.70
C TYR A 287 -28.55 36.28 9.87
N THR A 288 -28.05 35.08 10.12
CA THR A 288 -28.82 33.85 10.41
C THR A 288 -28.22 33.13 11.61
N SER A 289 -28.83 32.03 12.05
CA SER A 289 -28.22 31.14 13.05
C SER A 289 -26.87 30.54 12.61
N GLN A 290 -26.55 30.60 11.32
CA GLN A 290 -25.28 30.12 10.76
C GLN A 290 -24.22 31.23 10.62
N GLY A 291 -24.58 32.50 10.82
CA GLY A 291 -23.63 33.62 10.80
C GLY A 291 -24.13 34.84 10.02
N ILE A 292 -23.23 35.81 9.85
CA ILE A 292 -23.47 37.04 9.09
C ILE A 292 -23.47 36.74 7.58
N LEU A 293 -24.49 37.22 6.89
CA LEU A 293 -24.60 37.04 5.44
C LEU A 293 -23.69 38.04 4.73
N THR A 294 -22.80 37.53 3.88
CA THR A 294 -21.91 38.36 3.04
C THR A 294 -21.98 37.95 1.58
N ASP A 295 -21.65 38.90 0.70
CA ASP A 295 -21.34 38.58 -0.69
C ASP A 295 -19.92 37.97 -0.84
N ARG A 296 -19.53 37.57 -2.05
CA ARG A 296 -18.18 36.99 -2.28
C ARG A 296 -17.03 37.97 -2.04
N THR A 297 -17.30 39.26 -1.85
CA THR A 297 -16.30 40.27 -1.47
C THR A 297 -16.23 40.47 0.05
N LEU A 298 -16.95 39.65 0.82
CA LEU A 298 -17.06 39.70 2.28
C LEU A 298 -17.79 40.93 2.82
N ARG A 299 -18.51 41.64 1.94
CA ARG A 299 -19.34 42.77 2.32
C ARG A 299 -20.71 42.27 2.80
N THR A 300 -21.21 42.86 3.88
CA THR A 300 -22.54 42.54 4.44
C THR A 300 -23.65 43.22 3.65
N SER A 301 -24.91 43.15 4.12
CA SER A 301 -26.01 43.96 3.59
C SER A 301 -25.83 45.47 3.81
N ALA A 302 -24.98 45.88 4.76
CA ALA A 302 -24.61 47.27 4.95
C ALA A 302 -23.34 47.60 4.12
N PRO A 303 -23.36 48.66 3.29
CA PRO A 303 -22.33 48.89 2.27
C PRO A 303 -20.95 49.23 2.84
N ASN A 304 -20.89 49.75 4.07
CA ASN A 304 -19.67 50.12 4.78
C ASN A 304 -19.22 49.07 5.82
N ILE A 305 -19.92 47.94 5.92
CA ILE A 305 -19.63 46.90 6.90
C ILE A 305 -19.28 45.59 6.19
N TYR A 306 -18.15 45.02 6.57
CA TYR A 306 -17.63 43.74 6.10
C TYR A 306 -17.59 42.76 7.27
N ALA A 307 -17.46 41.48 6.99
CA ALA A 307 -17.29 40.46 8.02
C ALA A 307 -16.31 39.37 7.57
N CYS A 308 -15.59 38.77 8.52
CA CYS A 308 -14.61 37.73 8.23
C CYS A 308 -14.46 36.72 9.38
N GLY A 309 -13.87 35.57 9.07
CA GLY A 309 -13.65 34.48 10.01
C GLY A 309 -14.90 33.65 10.27
N ASP A 310 -14.87 32.95 11.41
CA ASP A 310 -15.87 31.93 11.75
C ASP A 310 -17.32 32.45 11.79
N VAL A 311 -17.51 33.76 11.94
CA VAL A 311 -18.83 34.43 11.99
C VAL A 311 -19.52 34.46 10.61
N VAL A 312 -18.80 34.21 9.51
CA VAL A 312 -19.32 34.26 8.13
C VAL A 312 -19.43 32.88 7.49
N GLY A 313 -18.51 31.96 7.81
CA GLY A 313 -18.35 30.71 7.07
C GLY A 313 -17.71 30.91 5.68
N PRO A 314 -17.65 29.87 4.83
CA PRO A 314 -18.23 28.53 5.01
C PRO A 314 -17.39 27.61 5.92
N TYR A 315 -16.16 27.99 6.26
CA TYR A 315 -15.24 27.16 7.05
C TYR A 315 -14.75 27.90 8.29
N GLN A 316 -14.80 27.22 9.43
CA GLN A 316 -14.34 27.72 10.72
C GLN A 316 -12.89 27.28 10.95
N LEU A 317 -11.96 27.89 10.22
CA LEU A 317 -10.52 27.64 10.29
C LEU A 317 -9.77 28.95 10.46
N ALA A 318 -8.69 28.93 11.25
CA ALA A 318 -7.83 30.09 11.44
C ALA A 318 -7.25 30.63 10.11
N SER A 319 -6.82 29.73 9.22
CA SER A 319 -6.30 30.09 7.89
C SER A 319 -7.38 30.72 6.99
N THR A 320 -8.63 30.24 7.08
CA THR A 320 -9.78 30.87 6.40
C THR A 320 -10.02 32.26 6.95
N ALA A 321 -9.99 32.43 8.27
CA ALA A 321 -10.20 33.71 8.92
C ALA A 321 -9.11 34.73 8.55
N GLU A 322 -7.85 34.32 8.52
CA GLU A 322 -6.73 35.14 8.04
C GLU A 322 -6.94 35.57 6.58
N TYR A 323 -7.20 34.62 5.67
CA TYR A 323 -7.48 34.90 4.27
C TYR A 323 -8.64 35.89 4.09
N GLN A 324 -9.73 35.67 4.81
CA GLN A 324 -10.90 36.53 4.78
C GLN A 324 -10.61 37.91 5.40
N GLY A 325 -9.79 38.00 6.44
CA GLY A 325 -9.40 39.27 7.06
C GLY A 325 -8.64 40.18 6.10
N ILE A 326 -7.62 39.63 5.41
CA ILE A 326 -6.88 40.35 4.35
C ILE A 326 -7.84 40.82 3.27
N LEU A 327 -8.72 39.92 2.81
CA LEU A 327 -9.65 40.20 1.72
C LEU A 327 -10.68 41.26 2.08
N ALA A 328 -11.26 41.19 3.28
CA ALA A 328 -12.26 42.14 3.79
C ALA A 328 -11.64 43.53 3.94
N ALA A 329 -10.46 43.65 4.55
CA ALA A 329 -9.75 44.92 4.69
C ALA A 329 -9.37 45.53 3.35
N THR A 330 -8.83 44.71 2.43
CA THR A 330 -8.51 45.14 1.07
C THR A 330 -9.77 45.64 0.33
N ASN A 331 -10.86 44.88 0.42
CA ASN A 331 -12.12 45.23 -0.22
C ASN A 331 -12.81 46.41 0.44
N ALA A 332 -12.54 46.74 1.70
CA ALA A 332 -13.08 47.94 2.33
C ALA A 332 -12.53 49.22 1.68
N PHE A 333 -11.24 49.24 1.31
CA PHE A 333 -10.55 50.48 0.92
C PHE A 333 -10.05 50.55 -0.53
N LEU A 334 -9.82 49.43 -1.21
CA LEU A 334 -9.35 49.46 -2.59
C LEU A 334 -10.52 49.57 -3.60
N PRO A 335 -10.32 50.24 -4.75
CA PRO A 335 -11.37 50.39 -5.77
C PRO A 335 -11.74 49.05 -6.42
N PHE A 336 -10.75 48.16 -6.64
CA PHE A 336 -10.97 46.86 -7.28
C PHE A 336 -11.26 45.77 -6.24
N LYS A 337 -12.51 45.32 -6.18
CA LYS A 337 -12.94 44.30 -5.22
C LYS A 337 -12.54 42.89 -5.68
N ARG A 338 -11.92 42.14 -4.80
CA ARG A 338 -11.53 40.73 -5.00
C ARG A 338 -12.61 39.81 -4.42
N LYS A 339 -12.83 38.66 -5.07
CA LYS A 339 -13.78 37.64 -4.61
C LYS A 339 -13.06 36.52 -3.86
N ALA A 340 -13.67 36.05 -2.78
CA ALA A 340 -13.22 34.90 -2.03
C ALA A 340 -13.24 33.63 -2.89
N LYS A 341 -12.14 32.87 -2.83
CA LYS A 341 -11.95 31.57 -3.46
C LYS A 341 -11.59 30.58 -2.36
N TYR A 342 -12.39 29.53 -2.26
CA TYR A 342 -12.33 28.54 -1.20
C TYR A 342 -11.82 27.20 -1.70
N GLU A 343 -11.73 27.05 -3.02
CA GLU A 343 -11.40 25.81 -3.68
C GLU A 343 -10.00 25.35 -3.25
N GLU A 344 -9.06 26.25 -3.01
CA GLU A 344 -7.64 25.96 -2.70
C GLU A 344 -7.32 25.90 -1.20
N MET A 345 -8.34 25.84 -0.34
CA MET A 345 -8.12 25.75 1.10
C MET A 345 -7.64 24.36 1.52
N VAL A 346 -6.62 24.37 2.37
CA VAL A 346 -6.08 23.18 3.03
C VAL A 346 -6.78 23.00 4.37
N PHE A 347 -7.14 21.75 4.64
CA PHE A 347 -7.72 21.31 5.90
C PHE A 347 -6.76 20.34 6.54
N VAL A 348 -6.52 20.51 7.84
CA VAL A 348 -5.68 19.62 8.64
C VAL A 348 -6.41 19.27 9.93
N PHE A 349 -6.47 17.98 10.23
CA PHE A 349 -6.90 17.43 11.50
C PHE A 349 -5.68 16.81 12.17
N PHE A 350 -5.31 17.32 13.34
CA PHE A 350 -4.13 16.88 14.10
C PHE A 350 -4.43 15.64 14.95
N THR A 351 -5.16 14.68 14.36
CA THR A 351 -5.35 13.34 14.92
C THR A 351 -4.04 12.56 14.90
N ASP A 352 -4.03 11.35 15.47
CA ASP A 352 -2.88 10.46 15.42
C ASP A 352 -3.26 9.15 14.69
N PRO A 353 -2.81 8.93 13.44
CA PRO A 353 -2.01 9.85 12.62
C PRO A 353 -2.82 11.06 12.11
N PRO A 354 -2.15 12.17 11.69
CA PRO A 354 -2.84 13.37 11.23
C PRO A 354 -3.44 13.16 9.83
N LEU A 355 -4.56 13.85 9.57
CA LEU A 355 -5.26 13.83 8.28
C LEU A 355 -5.23 15.23 7.67
N ALA A 356 -4.67 15.37 6.48
CA ALA A 356 -4.68 16.62 5.72
C ALA A 356 -5.33 16.41 4.34
N TYR A 357 -6.08 17.40 3.86
CA TYR A 357 -6.63 17.36 2.52
C TYR A 357 -6.81 18.73 1.88
N VAL A 358 -6.90 18.73 0.55
CA VAL A 358 -7.24 19.90 -0.27
C VAL A 358 -8.08 19.44 -1.45
N GLY A 359 -9.17 20.15 -1.74
CA GLY A 359 -10.05 19.86 -2.90
C GLY A 359 -11.12 18.80 -2.64
N MET A 360 -11.60 18.19 -3.73
CA MET A 360 -12.73 17.26 -3.70
C MET A 360 -12.36 15.93 -3.04
N THR A 361 -13.32 15.31 -2.36
CA THR A 361 -13.27 13.88 -1.99
C THR A 361 -13.27 13.00 -3.25
N GLU A 362 -12.87 11.73 -3.13
CA GLU A 362 -12.95 10.83 -4.28
C GLU A 362 -14.38 10.62 -4.77
N GLU A 363 -15.36 10.61 -3.87
CA GLU A 363 -16.78 10.48 -4.25
C GLU A 363 -17.26 11.66 -5.09
N GLU A 364 -16.98 12.90 -4.65
CA GLU A 364 -17.30 14.11 -5.39
C GLU A 364 -16.57 14.16 -6.73
N ALA A 365 -15.28 13.81 -6.73
CA ALA A 365 -14.47 13.80 -7.94
C ALA A 365 -14.96 12.74 -8.93
N ARG A 366 -15.37 11.55 -8.48
CA ARG A 366 -15.97 10.51 -9.34
C ARG A 366 -17.31 10.95 -9.91
N LYS A 367 -18.17 11.60 -9.11
CA LYS A 367 -19.42 12.19 -9.61
C LYS A 367 -19.18 13.23 -10.70
N ARG A 368 -18.12 14.03 -10.58
CA ARG A 368 -17.81 15.12 -11.52
C ARG A 368 -17.05 14.69 -12.78
N TYR A 369 -16.09 13.78 -12.66
CA TYR A 369 -15.16 13.43 -13.74
C TYR A 369 -15.34 11.99 -14.27
N GLY A 370 -16.13 11.15 -13.60
CA GLY A 370 -16.42 9.78 -14.03
C GLY A 370 -15.16 8.96 -14.31
N GLY A 371 -15.13 8.29 -15.48
CA GLY A 371 -14.00 7.47 -15.91
C GLY A 371 -12.73 8.25 -16.27
N GLU A 372 -12.79 9.58 -16.35
CA GLU A 372 -11.61 10.41 -16.61
C GLU A 372 -10.76 10.67 -15.36
N LEU A 373 -11.33 10.42 -14.16
CA LEU A 373 -10.64 10.61 -12.91
C LEU A 373 -9.52 9.58 -12.75
N LYS A 374 -8.31 10.06 -12.52
CA LYS A 374 -7.18 9.22 -12.11
C LYS A 374 -6.92 9.34 -10.62
N VAL A 375 -6.69 8.21 -9.97
CA VAL A 375 -6.46 8.13 -8.52
C VAL A 375 -5.16 7.37 -8.27
N TYR A 376 -4.17 8.05 -7.68
CA TYR A 376 -2.94 7.43 -7.20
C TYR A 376 -3.02 7.23 -5.69
N ARG A 377 -2.67 6.03 -5.21
CA ARG A 377 -2.70 5.65 -3.79
C ARG A 377 -1.32 5.20 -3.34
N PHE A 378 -0.90 5.64 -2.16
CA PHE A 378 0.40 5.30 -1.57
C PHE A 378 0.21 4.94 -0.10
N GLY A 379 0.42 3.67 0.24
CA GLY A 379 0.31 3.20 1.62
C GLY A 379 1.58 3.49 2.41
N TYR A 380 1.45 3.98 3.64
CA TYR A 380 2.59 4.24 4.51
C TYR A 380 3.43 2.99 4.86
N PRO A 381 2.90 1.75 4.94
CA PRO A 381 3.73 0.57 5.22
C PRO A 381 4.79 0.30 4.16
N GLY A 382 4.57 0.70 2.90
CA GLY A 382 5.56 0.56 1.83
C GLY A 382 6.59 1.70 1.78
N MET A 383 6.38 2.77 2.55
CA MET A 383 7.21 3.97 2.50
C MET A 383 8.43 3.84 3.39
N ARG A 384 9.61 3.87 2.77
CA ARG A 384 10.89 3.77 3.51
C ARG A 384 11.06 4.83 4.60
N ARG A 385 10.58 6.06 4.38
CA ARG A 385 10.64 7.10 5.43
C ARG A 385 9.76 6.73 6.62
N ALA A 386 8.55 6.22 6.38
CA ALA A 386 7.65 5.78 7.43
C ALA A 386 8.21 4.59 8.22
N MET A 387 8.92 3.66 7.56
CA MET A 387 9.66 2.58 8.23
C MET A 387 10.77 3.11 9.13
N VAL A 388 11.55 4.08 8.65
CA VAL A 388 12.62 4.73 9.46
C VAL A 388 12.03 5.40 10.71
N ASP A 389 10.88 6.06 10.58
CA ASP A 389 10.23 6.76 11.70
C ASP A 389 9.36 5.84 12.58
N GLY A 390 9.08 4.61 12.15
CA GLY A 390 8.13 3.72 12.80
C GLY A 390 6.69 4.24 12.79
N THR A 391 6.31 4.95 11.71
CA THR A 391 4.99 5.59 11.52
C THR A 391 4.28 5.04 10.29
N GLU A 392 4.21 3.73 10.15
CA GLU A 392 3.75 3.02 8.95
C GLU A 392 2.22 3.02 8.76
N VAL A 393 1.44 3.66 9.65
CA VAL A 393 -0.02 3.74 9.51
C VAL A 393 -0.40 4.98 8.69
N GLY A 394 -1.01 4.77 7.53
CA GLY A 394 -1.48 5.88 6.70
C GLY A 394 -1.72 5.54 5.23
N LEU A 395 -2.29 6.51 4.52
CA LEU A 395 -2.57 6.46 3.09
C LEU A 395 -2.49 7.88 2.49
N GLY A 396 -1.72 8.03 1.41
CA GLY A 396 -1.78 9.19 0.53
C GLY A 396 -2.63 8.92 -0.71
N LYS A 397 -3.52 9.84 -1.08
CA LYS A 397 -4.38 9.75 -2.26
C LYS A 397 -4.36 11.03 -3.07
N PHE A 398 -4.04 10.91 -4.36
CA PHE A 398 -3.94 12.02 -5.31
C PHE A 398 -4.94 11.84 -6.45
N LEU A 399 -5.89 12.75 -6.58
CA LEU A 399 -6.97 12.74 -7.56
C LEU A 399 -6.64 13.72 -8.68
N CYS A 400 -6.56 13.24 -9.92
CA CYS A 400 -6.23 14.04 -11.10
C CYS A 400 -7.36 14.03 -12.13
N ASP A 401 -7.64 15.19 -12.74
CA ASP A 401 -8.51 15.29 -13.92
C ASP A 401 -7.86 14.68 -15.18
N ALA A 402 -8.60 14.70 -16.29
CA ALA A 402 -8.11 14.23 -17.59
C ALA A 402 -6.81 14.90 -18.05
N ARG A 403 -6.57 16.16 -17.64
CA ARG A 403 -5.38 16.95 -17.99
C ARG A 403 -4.19 16.68 -17.06
N GLY A 404 -4.41 15.89 -16.01
CA GLY A 404 -3.42 15.55 -14.98
C GLY A 404 -3.28 16.63 -13.91
N ARG A 405 -4.24 17.55 -13.77
CA ARG A 405 -4.27 18.56 -12.70
C ARG A 405 -4.91 17.97 -11.45
N LEU A 406 -4.38 18.32 -10.29
CA LEU A 406 -4.94 17.88 -9.01
C LEU A 406 -6.35 18.49 -8.83
N VAL A 407 -7.32 17.63 -8.54
CA VAL A 407 -8.69 18.02 -8.20
C VAL A 407 -9.02 17.73 -6.73
N GLY A 408 -8.26 16.84 -6.11
CA GLY A 408 -8.29 16.57 -4.68
C GLY A 408 -7.05 15.80 -4.24
N VAL A 409 -6.56 16.05 -3.03
CA VAL A 409 -5.45 15.33 -2.41
C VAL A 409 -5.80 15.11 -0.96
N HIS A 410 -5.59 13.88 -0.48
CA HIS A 410 -5.91 13.46 0.88
C HIS A 410 -4.73 12.65 1.42
N ILE A 411 -4.21 13.00 2.58
CA ILE A 411 -3.05 12.34 3.19
C ILE A 411 -3.40 12.07 4.65
N LEU A 412 -3.49 10.80 5.01
CA LEU A 412 -3.52 10.34 6.39
C LEU A 412 -2.16 9.75 6.74
N GLY A 413 -1.47 10.26 7.75
CA GLY A 413 -0.15 9.74 8.15
C GLY A 413 0.81 10.83 8.60
N GLU A 414 1.97 10.42 9.12
CA GLU A 414 3.03 11.33 9.59
C GLU A 414 3.42 12.36 8.52
N ALA A 415 3.70 13.60 8.94
CA ALA A 415 3.99 14.75 8.08
C ALA A 415 2.88 15.18 7.09
N ALA A 416 1.67 14.60 7.13
CA ALA A 416 0.54 15.05 6.30
C ALA A 416 0.26 16.58 6.39
N PRO A 417 0.29 17.23 7.57
CA PRO A 417 0.10 18.68 7.69
C PRO A 417 1.09 19.52 6.86
N GLU A 418 2.31 19.03 6.68
CA GLU A 418 3.38 19.76 5.99
C GLU A 418 3.38 19.44 4.49
N VAL A 419 3.27 18.15 4.14
CA VAL A 419 3.38 17.68 2.75
C VAL A 419 2.20 18.15 1.87
N ILE A 420 1.02 18.34 2.46
CA ILE A 420 -0.18 18.77 1.72
C ILE A 420 0.01 20.11 0.99
N HIS A 421 0.86 20.99 1.51
CA HIS A 421 1.08 22.32 0.95
C HIS A 421 1.79 22.30 -0.40
N GLU A 422 2.62 21.30 -0.69
CA GLU A 422 3.20 21.12 -2.02
C GLU A 422 2.11 20.81 -3.06
N ALA A 423 1.14 19.98 -2.68
CA ALA A 423 0.00 19.65 -3.54
C ALA A 423 -0.97 20.85 -3.71
N GLN A 424 -1.16 21.64 -2.64
CA GLN A 424 -1.91 22.90 -2.69
C GLN A 424 -1.29 23.88 -3.69
N ALA A 425 0.04 24.04 -3.68
CA ALA A 425 0.74 24.95 -4.58
C ALA A 425 0.51 24.58 -6.06
N LEU A 426 0.64 23.30 -6.41
CA LEU A 426 0.35 22.82 -7.77
C LEU A 426 -1.08 23.13 -8.21
N ARG A 427 -2.04 22.91 -7.31
CA ARG A 427 -3.45 23.11 -7.61
C ARG A 427 -3.80 24.60 -7.76
N SER A 428 -3.26 25.43 -6.88
CA SER A 428 -3.40 26.89 -6.93
C SER A 428 -2.82 27.48 -8.23
N LEU A 429 -1.71 26.90 -8.73
CA LEU A 429 -1.10 27.28 -10.00
C LEU A 429 -1.75 26.60 -11.23
N GLY A 430 -2.67 25.66 -11.03
CA GLY A 430 -3.30 24.90 -12.11
C GLY A 430 -2.35 24.00 -12.90
N VAL A 431 -1.20 23.67 -12.31
CA VAL A 431 -0.12 22.91 -12.96
C VAL A 431 -0.39 21.40 -12.86
N PRO A 432 -0.26 20.62 -13.95
CA PRO A 432 -0.41 19.18 -13.88
C PRO A 432 0.63 18.52 -12.97
N LEU A 433 0.21 17.53 -12.18
CA LEU A 433 1.04 16.82 -11.19
C LEU A 433 2.36 16.29 -11.77
N ARG A 434 2.33 15.77 -13.01
CA ARG A 434 3.52 15.26 -13.73
C ARG A 434 4.66 16.27 -13.90
N ARG A 435 4.39 17.57 -13.79
CA ARG A 435 5.40 18.63 -13.97
C ARG A 435 6.42 18.64 -12.84
N LEU A 436 6.09 18.14 -11.66
CA LEU A 436 7.05 17.97 -10.56
C LEU A 436 8.07 16.85 -10.81
N ASN A 437 7.92 16.01 -11.83
CA ASN A 437 8.84 14.90 -12.09
C ASN A 437 10.28 15.38 -12.39
N THR A 438 10.46 16.63 -12.80
CA THR A 438 11.78 17.25 -13.02
C THR A 438 12.36 17.88 -11.75
N MET A 439 11.55 18.04 -10.70
CA MET A 439 11.99 18.57 -9.41
C MET A 439 12.62 17.44 -8.60
N THR A 440 13.71 17.75 -7.90
CA THR A 440 14.35 16.79 -6.99
C THR A 440 13.68 16.87 -5.62
N HIS A 441 13.19 15.74 -5.11
CA HIS A 441 12.81 15.59 -3.71
C HIS A 441 13.93 14.91 -2.95
N ALA A 442 14.28 15.43 -1.77
CA ALA A 442 15.27 14.81 -0.90
C ALA A 442 14.82 13.39 -0.48
N TYR A 443 15.77 12.46 -0.43
CA TYR A 443 15.51 11.05 -0.13
C TYR A 443 16.26 10.60 1.13
N PRO A 444 15.63 9.84 2.05
CA PRO A 444 14.19 9.52 2.12
C PRO A 444 13.39 10.62 2.84
N THR A 445 12.27 11.08 2.26
CA THR A 445 11.32 12.03 2.90
C THR A 445 9.86 11.68 2.56
N TYR A 446 8.90 12.14 3.37
CA TYR A 446 7.46 11.97 3.08
C TYR A 446 7.03 12.70 1.81
N ALA A 447 7.55 13.92 1.57
CA ALA A 447 7.26 14.66 0.33
C ALA A 447 7.70 13.88 -0.92
N GLN A 448 8.88 13.26 -0.87
CA GLN A 448 9.38 12.38 -1.93
C GLN A 448 8.48 11.15 -2.12
N ALA A 449 8.14 10.45 -1.04
CA ALA A 449 7.36 9.20 -1.07
C ALA A 449 5.90 9.42 -1.49
N LEU A 450 5.35 10.61 -1.23
CA LEU A 450 3.97 10.97 -1.55
C LEU A 450 3.89 11.76 -2.87
N VAL A 451 4.20 13.06 -2.83
CA VAL A 451 4.02 13.98 -3.97
C VAL A 451 5.00 13.63 -5.09
N GLY A 452 6.26 13.35 -4.76
CA GLY A 452 7.28 12.96 -5.72
C GLY A 452 6.92 11.68 -6.48
N ARG A 453 6.54 10.60 -5.77
CA ARG A 453 6.09 9.35 -6.39
C ARG A 453 4.80 9.52 -7.19
N ALA A 454 3.83 10.28 -6.67
CA ALA A 454 2.61 10.60 -7.40
C ALA A 454 2.91 11.33 -8.72
N SER A 455 3.88 12.25 -8.71
CA SER A 455 4.34 12.94 -9.91
C SER A 455 5.00 12.00 -10.92
N GLN A 456 5.87 11.11 -10.46
CA GLN A 456 6.52 10.10 -11.31
C GLN A 456 5.51 9.18 -11.98
N LEU A 457 4.51 8.69 -11.23
CA LEU A 457 3.42 7.88 -11.80
C LEU A 457 2.56 8.68 -12.79
N ALA A 458 2.21 9.93 -12.47
CA ALA A 458 1.47 10.80 -13.37
C ALA A 458 2.24 11.11 -14.66
N PHE A 459 3.57 11.18 -14.59
CA PHE A 459 4.45 11.33 -15.74
C PHE A 459 4.45 10.08 -16.62
N LEU A 460 4.62 8.88 -16.03
CA LEU A 460 4.54 7.62 -16.77
C LEU A 460 3.18 7.46 -17.47
N ASP A 461 2.11 7.77 -16.76
CA ASP A 461 0.74 7.76 -17.27
C ASP A 461 0.50 8.72 -18.45
N HIS A 462 1.15 9.88 -18.42
CA HIS A 462 1.09 10.84 -19.51
C HIS A 462 1.90 10.36 -20.71
N MET A 463 3.08 9.79 -20.45
CA MET A 463 3.94 9.20 -21.48
C MET A 463 3.21 8.09 -22.24
N GLU A 464 2.46 7.22 -21.53
CA GLU A 464 1.62 6.17 -22.14
C GLU A 464 0.48 6.71 -23.01
N ARG A 465 0.14 8.00 -22.94
CA ARG A 465 -0.87 8.60 -23.83
C ARG A 465 -0.29 9.09 -25.16
N SER A 466 1.04 9.28 -25.24
CA SER A 466 1.71 9.68 -26.48
C SER A 466 1.50 8.62 -27.57
N PHE A 467 1.09 9.05 -28.76
CA PHE A 467 0.86 8.17 -29.91
C PHE A 467 2.08 7.29 -30.19
N TRP A 468 3.26 7.91 -30.23
CA TRP A 468 4.54 7.23 -30.50
C TRP A 468 4.89 6.20 -29.42
N VAL A 469 4.63 6.52 -28.15
CA VAL A 469 4.88 5.60 -27.02
C VAL A 469 3.88 4.46 -27.02
N ARG A 470 2.58 4.72 -27.28
CA ARG A 470 1.57 3.65 -27.42
C ARG A 470 1.90 2.72 -28.57
N MET A 471 2.34 3.28 -29.70
CA MET A 471 2.76 2.49 -30.85
C MET A 471 4.00 1.67 -30.50
N GLY A 472 5.01 2.26 -29.86
CA GLY A 472 6.19 1.55 -29.36
C GLY A 472 5.87 0.45 -28.34
N LEU A 473 4.97 0.69 -27.38
CA LEU A 473 4.53 -0.30 -26.38
C LEU A 473 3.67 -1.42 -27.00
N LYS A 474 2.93 -1.14 -28.08
CA LYS A 474 2.21 -2.15 -28.85
C LYS A 474 3.16 -3.02 -29.68
N LEU A 475 4.22 -2.41 -30.22
CA LEU A 475 5.24 -3.09 -31.02
C LEU A 475 6.24 -3.89 -30.16
N LEU A 476 6.43 -3.50 -28.88
CA LEU A 476 7.38 -4.12 -27.95
C LEU A 476 6.68 -4.47 -26.61
N PRO A 477 5.99 -5.62 -26.52
CA PRO A 477 5.23 -6.02 -25.33
C PRO A 477 6.08 -6.10 -24.05
N GLY A 478 7.38 -6.40 -24.19
CA GLY A 478 8.33 -6.39 -23.08
C GLY A 478 8.54 -5.01 -22.43
N LEU A 479 8.40 -3.91 -23.18
CA LEU A 479 8.44 -2.56 -22.63
C LEU A 479 7.16 -2.25 -21.84
N LYS A 480 6.00 -2.73 -22.30
CA LYS A 480 4.74 -2.63 -21.54
C LYS A 480 4.84 -3.35 -20.20
N ASN A 481 5.47 -4.53 -20.15
CA ASN A 481 5.72 -5.24 -18.90
C ASN A 481 6.74 -4.49 -18.01
N ARG A 482 7.84 -3.97 -18.58
CA ARG A 482 8.79 -3.14 -17.82
C ARG A 482 8.14 -1.88 -17.25
N MET A 483 7.25 -1.23 -17.98
CA MET A 483 6.49 -0.09 -17.48
C MET A 483 5.51 -0.47 -16.39
N ALA A 484 4.83 -1.62 -16.50
CA ALA A 484 3.96 -2.14 -15.44
C ALA A 484 4.76 -2.45 -14.15
N VAL A 485 5.92 -3.11 -14.27
CA VAL A 485 6.82 -3.40 -13.14
C VAL A 485 7.40 -2.11 -12.55
N THR A 486 7.75 -1.14 -13.39
CA THR A 486 8.22 0.18 -12.94
C THR A 486 7.13 0.91 -12.17
N ARG A 487 5.88 0.88 -12.67
CA ARG A 487 4.71 1.44 -11.99
C ARG A 487 4.50 0.75 -10.64
N GLN A 488 4.55 -0.57 -10.57
CA GLN A 488 4.41 -1.31 -9.31
C GLN A 488 5.50 -0.94 -8.30
N ARG A 489 6.76 -0.84 -8.77
CA ARG A 489 7.90 -0.47 -7.93
C ARG A 489 7.85 0.98 -7.44
N LEU A 490 7.35 1.89 -8.27
CA LEU A 490 7.17 3.31 -7.91
C LEU A 490 5.94 3.55 -7.02
N ALA A 491 4.91 2.72 -7.17
CA ALA A 491 3.73 2.75 -6.32
C ALA A 491 3.99 2.18 -4.91
N GLU A 492 5.19 1.61 -4.68
CA GLU A 492 5.58 0.98 -3.41
C GLU A 492 4.51 -0.04 -2.94
N GLN A 493 3.84 -0.71 -3.89
CA GLN A 493 2.82 -1.73 -3.63
C GLN A 493 3.49 -3.09 -3.44
N GLU A 494 3.70 -3.47 -2.19
CA GLU A 494 3.92 -4.87 -1.81
C GLU A 494 2.57 -5.57 -1.57
N GLU A 495 2.44 -6.81 -2.04
CA GLU A 495 1.39 -7.71 -1.57
C GLU A 495 1.57 -7.93 -0.07
N ILE A 496 0.46 -7.80 0.68
CA ILE A 496 0.42 -8.00 2.12
C ILE A 496 0.67 -9.50 2.41
N SER A 497 1.91 -9.86 2.71
CA SER A 497 2.23 -11.07 3.49
C SER A 497 2.74 -10.62 4.85
N GLY A 498 1.92 -10.85 5.89
CA GLY A 498 2.17 -10.34 7.24
C GLY A 498 3.31 -11.05 7.98
N ALA A 499 4.06 -10.26 8.74
CA ALA A 499 4.40 -10.44 10.17
C ALA A 499 5.73 -9.73 10.48
N SER A 500 5.76 -8.92 11.54
CA SER A 500 6.94 -8.15 11.96
C SER A 500 7.99 -9.02 12.68
N PRO A 501 9.25 -8.57 12.76
CA PRO A 501 10.32 -9.29 13.43
C PRO A 501 10.44 -8.89 14.91
N LYS A 502 10.45 -9.88 15.79
CA LYS A 502 11.10 -9.80 17.12
C LYS A 502 11.88 -11.09 17.38
N GLU A 503 13.03 -10.87 17.99
CA GLU A 503 14.13 -11.80 18.27
C GLU A 503 13.74 -13.03 19.09
N GLU A 504 14.34 -14.17 18.75
CA GLU A 504 14.88 -15.25 19.62
C GLU A 504 15.06 -16.49 18.76
N ALA A 505 16.12 -17.27 19.01
CA ALA A 505 16.36 -18.56 18.36
C ALA A 505 15.14 -19.48 18.56
N ARG A 506 14.28 -19.58 17.54
CA ARG A 506 13.10 -20.45 17.56
C ARG A 506 13.27 -21.56 16.54
N PHE A 507 13.30 -22.79 17.02
CA PHE A 507 12.85 -23.94 16.22
C PHE A 507 11.44 -23.61 15.73
N ARG A 508 11.29 -23.32 14.43
CA ARG A 508 9.99 -23.16 13.77
C ARG A 508 9.86 -24.18 12.66
N SER A 509 8.94 -25.12 12.82
CA SER A 509 8.29 -25.80 11.70
C SER A 509 7.40 -24.76 11.02
N THR A 510 7.86 -24.14 9.94
CA THR A 510 7.03 -23.21 9.17
C THR A 510 6.24 -24.00 8.14
N GLY A 511 4.97 -24.31 8.41
CA GLY A 511 4.02 -24.76 7.41
C GLY A 511 3.01 -23.64 7.14
N ALA A 512 2.97 -23.11 5.91
CA ALA A 512 1.82 -22.35 5.39
C ALA A 512 1.88 -22.24 3.86
N SER A 513 1.41 -23.28 3.16
CA SER A 513 0.36 -23.24 2.12
C SER A 513 0.32 -24.59 1.39
N GLY A 514 -0.60 -25.47 1.79
CA GLY A 514 -0.84 -26.78 1.17
C GLY A 514 0.00 -27.92 1.77
N GLY A 515 -0.66 -28.89 2.41
CA GLY A 515 -0.06 -30.12 2.96
C GLY A 515 0.64 -29.97 4.32
N ASP A 516 0.40 -30.92 5.25
CA ASP A 516 1.02 -31.08 6.57
C ASP A 516 2.53 -31.44 6.50
N VAL A 517 3.31 -30.70 5.70
CA VAL A 517 4.73 -30.98 5.50
C VAL A 517 5.56 -30.13 6.46
N THR A 518 6.18 -30.80 7.43
CA THR A 518 7.06 -30.18 8.41
C THR A 518 8.52 -30.34 7.97
N TRP A 519 9.18 -29.23 7.60
CA TRP A 519 10.64 -29.19 7.53
C TRP A 519 11.22 -28.69 8.84
N ARG A 520 12.38 -29.24 9.21
CA ARG A 520 13.16 -28.77 10.35
C ARG A 520 14.28 -27.89 9.83
N THR A 521 14.19 -26.58 10.11
CA THR A 521 15.22 -25.61 9.75
C THR A 521 15.87 -25.06 11.01
N ILE A 522 17.20 -25.04 11.03
CA ILE A 522 18.02 -24.43 12.07
C ILE A 522 18.90 -23.38 11.40
N GLN A 523 18.95 -22.18 11.99
CA GLN A 523 19.78 -21.10 11.48
C GLN A 523 20.76 -20.64 12.56
N TRP A 524 22.04 -20.58 12.19
CA TRP A 524 23.11 -20.03 13.01
C TRP A 524 23.58 -18.69 12.45
N GLY A 525 22.84 -17.64 12.83
CA GLY A 525 23.12 -16.26 12.43
C GLY A 525 23.22 -16.10 10.91
N GLU A 526 24.24 -15.39 10.45
CA GLU A 526 24.54 -15.16 9.03
C GLU A 526 25.52 -16.20 8.45
N ARG A 527 25.87 -17.26 9.19
CA ARG A 527 26.86 -18.23 8.74
C ARG A 527 26.23 -19.40 7.99
N LEU A 528 25.20 -20.01 8.56
CA LEU A 528 24.66 -21.28 8.09
C LEU A 528 23.15 -21.40 8.35
N THR A 529 22.43 -21.85 7.33
CA THR A 529 21.08 -22.40 7.49
C THR A 529 21.13 -23.89 7.18
N LEU A 530 20.73 -24.76 8.12
CA LEU A 530 20.53 -26.19 7.91
C LEU A 530 19.04 -26.47 7.75
N THR A 531 18.66 -27.12 6.66
CA THR A 531 17.28 -27.56 6.42
C THR A 531 17.26 -29.08 6.20
N THR A 532 16.65 -29.81 7.13
CA THR A 532 16.32 -31.23 6.94
C THR A 532 15.08 -31.32 6.07
N LEU A 533 15.22 -32.00 4.93
CA LEU A 533 14.15 -32.20 3.97
C LEU A 533 13.06 -33.12 4.55
N PRO A 534 11.78 -32.88 4.22
CA PRO A 534 10.70 -33.76 4.65
C PRO A 534 10.81 -35.15 4.01
N ARG A 535 10.03 -36.13 4.51
CA ARG A 535 10.00 -37.48 3.92
C ARG A 535 9.49 -37.49 2.48
N GLU A 536 8.55 -36.58 2.16
CA GLU A 536 7.95 -36.49 0.84
C GLU A 536 8.00 -35.05 0.32
N MET A 537 8.53 -34.88 -0.89
CA MET A 537 8.59 -33.62 -1.63
C MET A 537 7.77 -33.72 -2.92
N THR A 538 6.45 -33.79 -2.78
CA THR A 538 5.51 -34.04 -3.88
C THR A 538 4.69 -32.81 -4.29
N GLU A 539 4.85 -31.68 -3.60
CA GLU A 539 4.20 -30.41 -3.93
C GLU A 539 5.20 -29.29 -4.26
N ALA A 540 4.68 -28.17 -4.76
CA ALA A 540 5.47 -27.01 -5.15
C ALA A 540 5.86 -26.14 -3.94
N TYR A 541 6.65 -26.71 -3.03
CA TYR A 541 7.10 -26.03 -1.81
C TYR A 541 8.06 -24.86 -2.11
N GLN A 542 8.13 -23.91 -1.17
CA GLN A 542 9.21 -22.94 -1.10
C GLN A 542 10.14 -23.32 0.06
N LEU A 543 11.35 -23.79 -0.26
CA LEU A 543 12.34 -24.10 0.75
C LEU A 543 12.86 -22.80 1.39
N PRO A 544 13.04 -22.76 2.72
CA PRO A 544 13.53 -21.57 3.39
C PRO A 544 14.98 -21.30 2.98
N ALA A 545 15.22 -20.21 2.24
CA ALA A 545 16.57 -19.69 1.99
C ALA A 545 17.12 -18.87 3.19
N SER A 546 16.27 -18.58 4.17
CA SER A 546 16.56 -17.86 5.41
C SER A 546 15.37 -18.03 6.37
N GLY A 547 15.62 -18.29 7.65
CA GLY A 547 14.60 -18.23 8.70
C GLY A 547 14.45 -16.81 9.23
N GLY A 548 13.56 -16.02 8.63
CA GLY A 548 13.10 -14.74 9.22
C GLY A 548 14.18 -13.66 9.47
N GLY A 549 14.64 -13.00 8.40
CA GLY A 549 15.23 -11.65 8.49
C GLY A 549 16.74 -11.50 8.27
N GLY A 550 17.52 -12.58 8.14
CA GLY A 550 18.97 -12.53 7.86
C GLY A 550 19.41 -13.48 6.75
N THR A 551 20.52 -13.18 6.05
CA THR A 551 21.07 -14.00 4.96
C THR A 551 22.29 -14.82 5.40
N SER A 552 22.18 -16.16 5.43
CA SER A 552 23.30 -17.06 5.76
C SER A 552 24.28 -17.24 4.61
N ALA A 553 25.60 -17.24 4.83
CA ALA A 553 26.59 -17.49 3.77
C ALA A 553 26.43 -18.87 3.11
N TRP A 554 26.03 -19.88 3.90
CA TRP A 554 25.80 -21.24 3.44
C TRP A 554 24.39 -21.74 3.76
N ILE A 555 23.85 -22.54 2.85
CA ILE A 555 22.66 -23.38 3.07
C ILE A 555 23.08 -24.84 2.95
N LEU A 556 22.85 -25.62 4.00
CA LEU A 556 23.08 -27.05 4.03
C LEU A 556 21.74 -27.78 4.02
N LEU A 557 21.56 -28.65 3.02
CA LEU A 557 20.38 -29.49 2.88
C LEU A 557 20.69 -30.90 3.39
N ASP A 558 19.89 -31.37 4.33
CA ASP A 558 20.01 -32.72 4.86
C ASP A 558 18.94 -33.62 4.24
N PHE A 559 19.39 -34.59 3.44
CA PHE A 559 18.55 -35.54 2.73
C PHE A 559 18.26 -36.82 3.55
N SER A 560 18.71 -36.91 4.81
CA SER A 560 18.60 -38.14 5.60
C SER A 560 17.17 -38.68 5.74
N SER A 561 16.17 -37.79 5.70
CA SER A 561 14.76 -38.15 5.85
C SER A 561 14.01 -38.30 4.53
N LEU A 562 14.59 -37.89 3.39
CA LEU A 562 13.87 -37.82 2.12
C LEU A 562 13.68 -39.21 1.50
N GLU A 563 12.43 -39.64 1.36
CA GLU A 563 12.05 -40.93 0.78
C GLU A 563 11.41 -40.81 -0.60
N MET A 564 10.75 -39.69 -0.90
CA MET A 564 10.06 -39.48 -2.16
C MET A 564 10.20 -38.03 -2.62
N MET A 565 10.58 -37.81 -3.87
CA MET A 565 10.59 -36.51 -4.51
C MET A 565 10.02 -36.63 -5.91
N ASN A 566 9.08 -35.78 -6.32
CA ASN A 566 8.62 -35.74 -7.72
C ASN A 566 9.16 -34.48 -8.44
N GLY A 567 8.67 -34.21 -9.65
CA GLY A 567 9.08 -33.04 -10.44
C GLY A 567 8.84 -31.69 -9.75
N LEU A 568 7.87 -31.59 -8.83
CA LEU A 568 7.62 -30.39 -8.03
C LEU A 568 8.61 -30.25 -6.88
N GLY A 569 9.02 -31.35 -6.26
CA GLY A 569 10.10 -31.34 -5.27
C GLY A 569 11.45 -30.92 -5.88
N ALA A 570 11.77 -31.43 -7.08
CA ALA A 570 12.95 -30.97 -7.82
C ALA A 570 12.84 -29.48 -8.22
N LEU A 571 11.63 -29.00 -8.53
CA LEU A 571 11.37 -27.57 -8.77
C LEU A 571 11.64 -26.74 -7.51
N ALA A 572 11.25 -27.19 -6.33
CA ALA A 572 11.53 -26.50 -5.07
C ALA A 572 13.05 -26.33 -4.83
N LEU A 573 13.85 -27.38 -5.08
CA LEU A 573 15.32 -27.32 -5.02
C LEU A 573 15.90 -26.34 -6.05
N ALA A 574 15.33 -26.31 -7.25
CA ALA A 574 15.74 -25.39 -8.30
C ALA A 574 15.46 -23.92 -7.96
N ARG A 575 14.30 -23.63 -7.36
CA ARG A 575 13.96 -22.28 -6.86
C ARG A 575 14.95 -21.83 -5.80
N LEU A 576 15.29 -22.71 -4.86
CA LEU A 576 16.31 -22.43 -3.85
C LEU A 576 17.66 -22.08 -4.51
N CYS A 577 18.11 -22.86 -5.49
CA CYS A 577 19.37 -22.60 -6.22
C CYS A 577 19.40 -21.24 -6.92
N VAL A 578 18.25 -20.76 -7.40
CA VAL A 578 18.11 -19.44 -8.01
C VAL A 578 18.16 -18.35 -6.93
N GLU A 579 17.45 -18.53 -5.83
CA GLU A 579 17.40 -17.57 -4.73
C GLU A 579 18.78 -17.34 -4.10
N VAL A 580 19.49 -18.42 -3.77
CA VAL A 580 20.84 -18.38 -3.17
C VAL A 580 21.90 -17.82 -4.13
N SER A 581 21.78 -18.09 -5.44
CA SER A 581 22.70 -17.55 -6.44
C SER A 581 22.60 -16.02 -6.50
N ARG A 582 21.40 -15.45 -6.35
CA ARG A 582 21.21 -13.99 -6.31
C ARG A 582 21.82 -13.34 -5.07
N ARG A 583 21.99 -14.11 -4.00
CA ARG A 583 22.55 -13.66 -2.71
C ARG A 583 24.02 -14.01 -2.55
N ASN A 584 24.65 -14.59 -3.60
CA ASN A 584 26.04 -15.07 -3.58
C ASN A 584 26.31 -16.08 -2.43
N GLN A 585 25.32 -16.92 -2.13
CA GLN A 585 25.39 -17.95 -1.08
C GLN A 585 25.76 -19.31 -1.67
N GLY A 586 26.43 -20.15 -0.89
CA GLY A 586 26.72 -21.54 -1.26
C GLY A 586 25.60 -22.50 -0.82
N VAL A 587 25.33 -23.53 -1.62
CA VAL A 587 24.42 -24.63 -1.23
C VAL A 587 25.16 -25.96 -1.20
N LEU A 588 25.05 -26.65 -0.09
CA LEU A 588 25.59 -27.98 0.14
C LEU A 588 24.45 -28.96 0.41
N ALA A 589 24.67 -30.24 0.08
CA ALA A 589 23.78 -31.33 0.46
C ALA A 589 24.57 -32.49 1.06
N VAL A 590 24.02 -33.08 2.12
CA VAL A 590 24.57 -34.24 2.85
C VAL A 590 23.52 -35.34 2.97
N SER A 591 23.96 -36.55 3.27
CA SER A 591 23.10 -37.73 3.40
C SER A 591 22.23 -38.00 2.16
N VAL A 592 22.77 -37.71 0.98
CA VAL A 592 22.07 -37.88 -0.30
C VAL A 592 22.21 -39.32 -0.79
N ALA A 593 21.10 -40.05 -0.89
CA ALA A 593 21.08 -41.40 -1.46
C ALA A 593 21.56 -41.40 -2.93
N GLU A 594 22.21 -42.48 -3.39
CA GLU A 594 22.74 -42.60 -4.77
C GLU A 594 21.67 -42.35 -5.84
N HIS A 595 20.44 -42.80 -5.60
CA HIS A 595 19.32 -42.55 -6.50
C HIS A 595 19.03 -41.03 -6.64
N HIS A 596 18.92 -40.30 -5.53
CA HIS A 596 18.74 -38.85 -5.54
C HIS A 596 19.94 -38.10 -6.17
N LYS A 597 21.18 -38.60 -6.02
CA LYS A 597 22.33 -38.05 -6.77
C LYS A 597 22.13 -38.18 -8.29
N GLY A 598 21.49 -39.26 -8.74
CA GLY A 598 21.08 -39.45 -10.13
C GLY A 598 20.04 -38.40 -10.58
N VAL A 599 19.02 -38.15 -9.75
CA VAL A 599 17.99 -37.14 -10.02
C VAL A 599 18.58 -35.72 -10.10
N LEU A 600 19.49 -35.36 -9.20
CA LEU A 600 20.16 -34.06 -9.22
C LEU A 600 21.02 -33.87 -10.48
N ARG A 601 21.71 -34.92 -10.94
CA ARG A 601 22.45 -34.93 -12.22
C ARG A 601 21.52 -34.78 -13.42
N LEU A 602 20.40 -35.51 -13.41
CA LEU A 602 19.43 -35.52 -14.50
C LEU A 602 18.73 -34.16 -14.68
N THR A 603 18.43 -33.49 -13.58
CA THR A 603 17.81 -32.15 -13.54
C THR A 603 18.84 -31.01 -13.67
N GLY A 604 20.13 -31.31 -13.54
CA GLY A 604 21.24 -30.35 -13.60
C GLY A 604 21.43 -29.51 -12.33
N LEU A 605 20.79 -29.91 -11.22
CA LEU A 605 20.89 -29.26 -9.91
C LEU A 605 22.23 -29.51 -9.22
N ASP A 606 22.89 -30.62 -9.54
CA ASP A 606 24.24 -30.99 -9.09
C ASP A 606 25.30 -29.93 -9.43
N ARG A 607 25.06 -29.09 -10.45
CA ARG A 607 25.94 -27.98 -10.82
C ARG A 607 25.94 -26.83 -9.81
N LYS A 608 24.91 -26.72 -8.99
CA LYS A 608 24.72 -25.63 -8.01
C LYS A 608 24.64 -26.13 -6.57
N ILE A 609 24.15 -27.36 -6.36
CA ILE A 609 24.12 -28.03 -5.06
C ILE A 609 25.37 -28.91 -4.96
N ARG A 610 26.29 -28.55 -4.07
CA ARG A 610 27.52 -29.31 -3.85
C ARG A 610 27.23 -30.48 -2.91
N ILE A 611 27.42 -31.71 -3.37
CA ILE A 611 27.11 -32.92 -2.60
C ILE A 611 28.36 -33.35 -1.81
N ARG A 612 28.19 -33.64 -0.51
CA ARG A 612 29.24 -34.19 0.35
C ARG A 612 28.77 -35.51 0.96
N ASP A 613 29.66 -36.49 0.98
CA ASP A 613 29.32 -37.85 1.41
C ASP A 613 29.28 -37.96 2.94
N THR A 614 29.98 -37.06 3.64
CA THR A 614 30.03 -37.01 5.11
C THR A 614 29.75 -35.60 5.62
N TRP A 615 29.23 -35.52 6.86
CA TRP A 615 29.01 -34.25 7.54
C TRP A 615 30.32 -33.50 7.76
N GLU A 616 31.41 -34.21 8.04
CA GLU A 616 32.76 -33.66 8.22
C GLU A 616 33.25 -32.92 6.97
N GLN A 617 33.02 -33.49 5.78
CA GLN A 617 33.37 -32.84 4.53
C GLN A 617 32.53 -31.58 4.27
N ALA A 618 31.24 -31.59 4.66
CA ALA A 618 30.41 -30.40 4.57
C ALA A 618 30.88 -29.29 5.52
N TRP A 619 31.23 -29.63 6.76
CA TRP A 619 31.78 -28.67 7.72
C TRP A 619 33.13 -28.10 7.28
N ALA A 620 34.00 -28.93 6.72
CA ALA A 620 35.30 -28.51 6.21
C ALA A 620 35.15 -27.48 5.07
N GLU A 621 34.19 -27.67 4.17
CA GLU A 621 33.94 -26.71 3.08
C GLU A 621 33.27 -25.42 3.54
N ILE A 622 32.37 -25.50 4.51
CA ILE A 622 31.78 -24.31 5.13
C ILE A 622 32.85 -23.50 5.87
N GLY A 623 33.96 -24.15 6.28
CA GLY A 623 35.04 -23.55 7.07
C GLY A 623 34.61 -23.23 8.51
N TRP A 624 33.49 -23.80 8.94
CA TRP A 624 32.89 -23.54 10.24
C TRP A 624 31.96 -24.69 10.65
N ARG A 625 32.01 -25.05 11.93
CA ARG A 625 31.15 -26.08 12.55
C ARG A 625 30.25 -25.43 13.61
N PRO A 626 28.95 -25.71 13.62
CA PRO A 626 28.04 -25.20 14.65
C PRO A 626 28.34 -25.78 16.04
N PRO A 627 28.13 -24.99 17.11
CA PRO A 627 28.13 -25.51 18.49
C PRO A 627 26.89 -26.37 18.74
N ASP A 628 27.01 -27.37 19.62
CA ASP A 628 25.93 -28.31 19.95
C ASP A 628 24.67 -27.61 20.50
N PRO A 629 23.46 -28.16 20.24
CA PRO A 629 23.22 -29.45 19.58
C PRO A 629 23.13 -29.35 18.04
N VAL A 630 23.98 -30.10 17.33
CA VAL A 630 23.75 -30.46 15.93
C VAL A 630 22.65 -31.53 15.89
N PRO A 631 21.68 -31.48 14.94
CA PRO A 631 20.70 -32.55 14.78
C PRO A 631 21.37 -33.92 14.64
N GLU A 632 20.68 -34.98 15.09
CA GLU A 632 21.16 -36.35 14.88
C GLU A 632 21.56 -36.56 13.41
N GLN A 633 22.82 -36.93 13.19
CA GLN A 633 23.37 -37.16 11.87
C GLN A 633 22.76 -38.44 11.30
N GLY A 634 21.66 -38.28 10.57
CA GLY A 634 20.94 -39.39 9.95
C GLY A 634 21.69 -39.94 8.73
N ARG A 635 21.56 -41.26 8.51
CA ARG A 635 21.91 -41.88 7.22
C ARG A 635 20.80 -41.62 6.21
N ALA A 636 21.16 -41.61 4.93
CA ALA A 636 20.20 -41.49 3.84
C ALA A 636 19.12 -42.58 3.94
N SER A 637 17.84 -42.19 3.92
CA SER A 637 16.71 -43.11 3.78
C SER A 637 16.72 -43.82 2.43
N VAL A 638 16.12 -45.01 2.38
CA VAL A 638 15.93 -45.76 1.12
C VAL A 638 14.83 -45.08 0.30
N PRO A 639 15.12 -44.56 -0.90
CA PRO A 639 14.11 -43.84 -1.69
C PRO A 639 13.03 -44.79 -2.21
N ARG A 640 11.77 -44.44 -1.98
CA ARG A 640 10.57 -45.13 -2.46
C ARG A 640 10.25 -44.79 -3.92
N ASP A 641 10.70 -43.63 -4.40
CA ASP A 641 10.50 -43.12 -5.76
C ASP A 641 11.49 -43.67 -6.80
N ARG A 642 12.34 -44.61 -6.41
CA ARG A 642 13.47 -45.09 -7.22
C ARG A 642 13.13 -45.55 -8.65
N ASP A 643 11.95 -46.13 -8.81
CA ASP A 643 11.47 -46.69 -10.08
C ASP A 643 10.53 -45.74 -10.83
N LEU A 644 10.21 -44.59 -10.22
CA LEU A 644 9.32 -43.56 -10.77
C LEU A 644 10.10 -42.47 -11.52
N TRP A 645 11.41 -42.36 -11.28
CA TRP A 645 12.32 -41.46 -12.00
C TRP A 645 13.00 -42.15 -13.18
N ALA A 646 13.26 -41.38 -14.22
CA ALA A 646 14.13 -41.81 -15.29
C ALA A 646 15.56 -42.04 -14.76
N ARG A 647 16.23 -43.08 -15.28
CA ARG A 647 17.65 -43.29 -14.99
C ARG A 647 18.47 -42.10 -15.49
N ALA A 648 19.47 -41.71 -14.72
CA ALA A 648 20.39 -40.65 -15.13
C ALA A 648 21.10 -41.06 -16.42
N VAL A 649 20.90 -40.27 -17.48
CA VAL A 649 21.54 -40.45 -18.78
C VAL A 649 22.36 -39.22 -19.14
N GLU A 650 23.54 -39.43 -19.71
CA GLU A 650 24.33 -38.31 -20.22
C GLU A 650 23.75 -37.72 -21.51
N ARG A 651 23.05 -38.54 -22.29
CA ARG A 651 22.49 -38.18 -23.61
C ARG A 651 21.10 -38.78 -23.77
N PHE A 652 20.23 -38.09 -24.50
CA PHE A 652 18.89 -38.56 -24.83
C PHE A 652 18.95 -39.88 -25.61
N PRO A 653 18.17 -40.90 -25.20
CA PRO A 653 18.02 -42.12 -25.98
C PRO A 653 17.26 -41.81 -27.28
N ALA A 654 17.68 -42.38 -28.40
CA ALA A 654 17.07 -42.15 -29.71
C ALA A 654 16.90 -43.49 -30.45
N SER A 655 15.72 -44.10 -30.34
CA SER A 655 15.36 -45.33 -31.04
C SER A 655 13.83 -45.54 -31.06
N GLY A 656 13.29 -46.11 -32.15
CA GLY A 656 11.92 -46.66 -32.19
C GLY A 656 10.79 -45.67 -32.48
N PHE A 657 11.05 -44.56 -33.19
CA PHE A 657 10.01 -43.59 -33.55
C PHE A 657 9.32 -43.92 -34.88
N ALA A 658 8.08 -43.44 -35.06
CA ALA A 658 7.35 -43.58 -36.31
C ALA A 658 8.10 -42.94 -37.50
N GLU A 659 7.97 -43.54 -38.69
CA GLU A 659 8.68 -43.10 -39.92
C GLU A 659 8.36 -41.66 -40.32
N GLU A 660 7.20 -41.16 -39.91
CA GLU A 660 6.71 -39.79 -40.14
C GLU A 660 7.35 -38.75 -39.19
N SER A 661 8.03 -39.20 -38.14
CA SER A 661 8.68 -38.31 -37.16
C SER A 661 10.07 -37.88 -37.64
N MET A 662 10.34 -36.58 -37.59
CA MET A 662 11.68 -36.01 -37.65
C MET A 662 12.26 -36.02 -36.23
N ASP A 663 13.18 -36.92 -35.95
CA ASP A 663 13.92 -37.03 -34.69
C ASP A 663 15.13 -36.07 -34.62
N LEU A 664 15.08 -35.00 -35.41
CA LEU A 664 16.13 -33.99 -35.49
C LEU A 664 16.35 -33.35 -34.11
N ASN A 665 17.60 -33.04 -33.81
CA ASN A 665 18.01 -32.40 -32.56
C ASN A 665 17.82 -33.22 -31.27
N LEU A 666 17.56 -34.53 -31.34
CA LEU A 666 17.55 -35.42 -30.17
C LEU A 666 18.87 -36.18 -30.00
N LYS A 667 19.35 -36.81 -31.07
CA LYS A 667 20.56 -37.65 -31.02
C LYS A 667 21.77 -36.87 -30.52
N GLY A 668 22.37 -37.35 -29.43
CA GLY A 668 23.58 -36.76 -28.84
C GLY A 668 23.36 -35.52 -27.96
N ARG A 669 22.11 -35.12 -27.69
CA ARG A 669 21.80 -34.02 -26.76
C ARG A 669 21.71 -34.50 -25.33
N ARG A 670 22.08 -33.63 -24.40
CA ARG A 670 21.96 -33.88 -22.96
C ARG A 670 20.61 -33.35 -22.43
N PRO A 671 20.06 -33.90 -21.35
CA PRO A 671 19.02 -33.24 -20.56
C PRO A 671 19.44 -31.85 -20.10
N CYS A 672 18.50 -30.91 -20.20
CA CYS A 672 18.73 -29.51 -19.92
C CYS A 672 17.66 -28.98 -18.96
N GLY A 673 17.97 -28.99 -17.66
CA GLY A 673 17.15 -28.33 -16.66
C GLY A 673 17.27 -26.79 -16.70
N VAL A 674 16.54 -26.11 -15.82
CA VAL A 674 16.42 -24.65 -15.84
C VAL A 674 17.74 -23.89 -15.68
N LEU A 675 18.77 -24.50 -15.08
CA LEU A 675 20.08 -23.88 -14.88
C LEU A 675 20.92 -23.85 -16.17
N GLY A 676 20.55 -24.65 -17.17
CA GLY A 676 21.27 -24.76 -18.45
C GLY A 676 20.84 -23.76 -19.53
N GLY A 677 19.82 -22.94 -19.30
CA GLY A 677 19.29 -21.99 -20.29
C GLY A 677 19.84 -20.57 -20.19
N PHE A 678 19.54 -19.73 -21.18
CA PHE A 678 20.00 -18.35 -21.30
C PHE A 678 19.02 -17.30 -20.76
N GLY A 679 17.72 -17.48 -21.00
CA GLY A 679 16.68 -16.46 -20.81
C GLY A 679 16.31 -16.13 -19.37
N SER A 680 15.31 -15.27 -19.21
CA SER A 680 14.64 -15.08 -17.92
C SER A 680 13.93 -16.37 -17.49
N LEU A 681 13.95 -16.71 -16.21
CA LEU A 681 13.28 -17.87 -15.64
C LEU A 681 11.84 -17.57 -15.31
N TRP A 682 10.94 -18.45 -15.77
CA TRP A 682 9.52 -18.34 -15.55
C TRP A 682 8.95 -19.61 -14.92
N GLN A 683 8.02 -19.44 -14.00
CA GLN A 683 7.08 -20.47 -13.56
C GLN A 683 5.70 -20.11 -14.12
N LYS A 684 5.06 -21.07 -14.79
CA LYS A 684 3.71 -20.91 -15.37
C LYS A 684 2.85 -22.06 -14.90
N THR A 685 1.77 -21.74 -14.21
CA THR A 685 0.82 -22.70 -13.67
C THR A 685 -0.50 -22.56 -14.40
N TYR A 686 -1.01 -23.66 -14.92
CA TYR A 686 -2.31 -23.79 -15.56
C TYR A 686 -3.13 -24.79 -14.77
N GLU A 687 -4.35 -24.46 -14.39
CA GLU A 687 -5.25 -25.36 -13.66
C GLU A 687 -6.57 -25.48 -14.40
N LEU A 688 -7.02 -26.71 -14.61
CA LEU A 688 -8.39 -27.05 -15.02
C LEU A 688 -9.12 -27.61 -13.81
N LYS A 689 -10.23 -26.99 -13.42
CA LYS A 689 -11.17 -27.55 -12.47
C LYS A 689 -12.18 -28.44 -13.20
N VAL A 690 -12.30 -29.69 -12.76
CA VAL A 690 -13.22 -30.66 -13.36
C VAL A 690 -14.49 -30.68 -12.52
N HIS A 691 -15.54 -30.05 -13.03
CA HIS A 691 -16.84 -29.98 -12.35
C HIS A 691 -17.78 -31.08 -12.85
N GLY A 692 -18.57 -31.67 -11.96
CA GLY A 692 -19.65 -32.60 -12.33
C GLY A 692 -19.23 -34.02 -12.69
N LEU A 693 -17.96 -34.39 -12.48
CA LEU A 693 -17.47 -35.77 -12.60
C LEU A 693 -16.86 -36.24 -11.27
N GLU A 694 -17.32 -37.38 -10.78
CA GLU A 694 -16.74 -38.09 -9.63
C GLU A 694 -15.60 -39.02 -10.08
N LEU A 695 -14.57 -38.45 -10.71
CA LEU A 695 -13.36 -39.20 -11.04
C LEU A 695 -12.32 -39.01 -9.94
N GLU A 696 -11.61 -40.09 -9.61
CA GLU A 696 -10.43 -40.00 -8.75
C GLU A 696 -9.27 -39.38 -9.53
N PRO A 697 -8.36 -38.63 -8.86
CA PRO A 697 -7.20 -38.01 -9.51
C PRO A 697 -6.34 -38.98 -10.34
N GLU A 698 -6.20 -40.23 -9.91
CA GLU A 698 -5.48 -41.29 -10.63
C GLU A 698 -6.11 -41.59 -11.99
N ASP A 699 -7.44 -41.70 -12.04
CA ASP A 699 -8.18 -41.97 -13.28
C ASP A 699 -8.08 -40.77 -14.24
N LEU A 700 -8.21 -39.55 -13.71
CA LEU A 700 -8.03 -38.33 -14.50
C LEU A 700 -6.64 -38.24 -15.12
N MET A 701 -5.60 -38.56 -14.36
CA MET A 701 -4.23 -38.55 -14.86
C MET A 701 -3.98 -39.71 -15.84
N GLY A 702 -4.60 -40.88 -15.62
CA GLY A 702 -4.61 -41.99 -16.56
C GLY A 702 -5.16 -41.57 -17.93
N GLU A 703 -6.35 -40.97 -17.95
CA GLU A 703 -6.97 -40.44 -19.18
C GLU A 703 -6.14 -39.36 -19.85
N PHE A 704 -5.58 -38.44 -19.05
CA PHE A 704 -4.72 -37.38 -19.57
C PHE A 704 -3.46 -37.94 -20.26
N LYS A 705 -2.82 -38.93 -19.64
CA LYS A 705 -1.63 -39.60 -20.19
C LYS A 705 -1.96 -40.39 -21.45
N GLY A 706 -3.05 -41.17 -21.43
CA GLY A 706 -3.50 -41.99 -22.56
C GLY A 706 -3.82 -41.16 -23.81
N ASN A 707 -4.29 -39.93 -23.63
CA ASN A 707 -4.67 -39.04 -24.72
C ASN A 707 -3.68 -37.90 -25.00
N PHE A 708 -2.55 -37.83 -24.29
CA PHE A 708 -1.63 -36.67 -24.31
C PHE A 708 -1.23 -36.18 -25.71
N SER A 709 -0.97 -37.10 -26.65
CA SER A 709 -0.61 -36.77 -28.04
C SER A 709 -1.78 -36.20 -28.86
N ARG A 710 -3.03 -36.61 -28.56
CA ARG A 710 -4.25 -36.17 -29.25
C ARG A 710 -4.74 -34.80 -28.78
N LEU A 711 -4.44 -34.44 -27.53
CA LEU A 711 -4.84 -33.18 -26.90
C LEU A 711 -4.03 -31.96 -27.41
N GLN A 712 -3.03 -32.18 -28.27
CA GLN A 712 -2.15 -31.11 -28.75
C GLN A 712 -2.82 -30.23 -29.80
N ALA A 713 -2.48 -28.93 -29.78
CA ALA A 713 -3.00 -27.97 -30.76
C ALA A 713 -2.57 -28.32 -32.20
N PRO A 714 -3.35 -27.95 -33.24
CA PRO A 714 -3.08 -28.34 -34.64
C PRO A 714 -1.69 -27.97 -35.19
N PHE A 715 -1.02 -26.98 -34.58
CA PHE A 715 0.33 -26.53 -34.94
C PHE A 715 1.46 -27.25 -34.17
N ASN A 716 1.12 -28.19 -33.28
CA ASN A 716 2.04 -29.01 -32.50
C ASN A 716 1.70 -30.49 -32.70
N ARG A 717 2.71 -31.32 -33.00
CA ARG A 717 2.57 -32.77 -33.08
C ARG A 717 3.53 -33.43 -32.12
N PHE A 718 2.99 -34.26 -31.23
CA PHE A 718 3.74 -35.04 -30.27
C PHE A 718 3.63 -36.51 -30.67
N TYR A 719 4.77 -37.18 -30.78
CA TYR A 719 4.88 -38.59 -31.13
C TYR A 719 5.46 -39.33 -29.92
N ALA A 720 4.57 -39.84 -29.07
CA ALA A 720 4.97 -40.70 -27.95
C ALA A 720 5.45 -42.07 -28.49
N GLY A 721 6.46 -42.65 -27.84
CA GLY A 721 6.93 -44.00 -28.16
C GLY A 721 5.91 -45.09 -27.77
N PRO A 722 6.14 -46.35 -28.19
CA PRO A 722 5.25 -47.47 -27.88
C PRO A 722 5.07 -47.72 -26.38
N SER A 723 6.04 -47.32 -25.56
CA SER A 723 6.01 -47.39 -24.10
C SER A 723 5.19 -46.28 -23.44
N GLY A 724 4.56 -45.37 -24.18
CA GLY A 724 3.78 -44.27 -23.60
C GLY A 724 4.62 -43.26 -22.81
N LEU A 725 4.06 -42.74 -21.71
CA LEU A 725 4.67 -41.72 -20.84
C LEU A 725 5.36 -42.34 -19.61
N GLU A 726 6.17 -43.38 -19.84
CA GLU A 726 6.96 -44.07 -18.81
C GLU A 726 8.30 -43.36 -18.53
N PRO A 727 8.86 -43.44 -17.30
CA PRO A 727 10.12 -42.79 -16.96
C PRO A 727 11.27 -43.17 -17.92
N GLY A 728 11.90 -42.16 -18.53
CA GLY A 728 12.98 -42.32 -19.51
C GLY A 728 12.50 -42.43 -20.96
N ALA A 729 11.20 -42.57 -21.22
CA ALA A 729 10.65 -42.53 -22.57
C ALA A 729 10.84 -41.14 -23.21
N VAL A 730 11.01 -41.09 -24.53
CA VAL A 730 11.17 -39.84 -25.29
C VAL A 730 9.95 -39.61 -26.16
N VAL A 731 9.43 -38.38 -26.12
CA VAL A 731 8.34 -37.89 -26.96
C VAL A 731 8.92 -36.92 -27.99
N VAL A 732 8.81 -37.24 -29.28
CA VAL A 732 9.28 -36.37 -30.37
C VAL A 732 8.27 -35.25 -30.60
N ILE A 733 8.76 -34.03 -30.76
CA ILE A 733 7.93 -32.82 -30.91
C ILE A 733 8.23 -32.15 -32.25
N HIS A 734 7.19 -31.94 -33.05
CA HIS A 734 7.21 -31.03 -34.18
C HIS A 734 6.27 -29.87 -33.92
N SER A 735 6.83 -28.66 -33.83
CA SER A 735 6.07 -27.45 -33.54
C SER A 735 6.28 -26.41 -34.64
N GLN A 736 5.18 -25.89 -35.17
CA GLN A 736 5.21 -24.76 -36.08
C GLN A 736 5.28 -23.46 -35.28
N THR A 737 6.36 -22.71 -35.47
CA THR A 737 6.52 -21.37 -34.87
C THR A 737 6.45 -20.29 -35.96
N PRO A 738 6.33 -19.00 -35.60
CA PRO A 738 6.35 -17.91 -36.58
C PRO A 738 7.62 -17.86 -37.43
N ALA A 739 8.75 -18.33 -36.92
CA ALA A 739 10.03 -18.37 -37.63
C ALA A 739 10.29 -19.69 -38.37
N GLY A 740 9.30 -20.60 -38.41
CA GLY A 740 9.39 -21.89 -39.10
C GLY A 740 9.23 -23.10 -38.19
N LEU A 741 9.38 -24.30 -38.78
CA LEU A 741 9.24 -25.58 -38.11
C LEU A 741 10.40 -25.85 -37.15
N VAL A 742 10.07 -26.38 -35.97
CA VAL A 742 11.04 -26.85 -34.97
C VAL A 742 10.79 -28.32 -34.72
N ALA A 743 11.79 -29.16 -35.01
CA ALA A 743 11.79 -30.59 -34.70
C ALA A 743 12.78 -30.88 -33.57
N THR A 744 12.28 -31.52 -32.51
CA THR A 744 13.01 -31.80 -31.25
C THR A 744 12.28 -32.91 -30.49
N GLY A 745 12.43 -32.99 -29.16
CA GLY A 745 11.60 -33.81 -28.28
C GLY A 745 11.76 -33.46 -26.82
N VAL A 746 11.13 -34.24 -25.95
CA VAL A 746 11.22 -34.18 -24.48
C VAL A 746 11.31 -35.59 -23.92
N MET A 747 11.91 -35.74 -22.74
CA MET A 747 12.02 -37.03 -22.05
C MET A 747 11.13 -37.02 -20.82
N VAL A 748 10.44 -38.12 -20.55
CA VAL A 748 9.72 -38.32 -19.30
C VAL A 748 10.73 -38.43 -18.16
N LEU A 749 10.74 -37.44 -17.30
CA LEU A 749 11.65 -37.29 -16.18
C LEU A 749 11.19 -38.12 -14.97
N PHE A 750 9.89 -38.11 -14.72
CA PHE A 750 9.22 -38.77 -13.59
C PHE A 750 7.81 -39.14 -14.02
N ALA A 751 7.28 -40.28 -13.56
CA ALA A 751 5.87 -40.62 -13.72
C ALA A 751 5.38 -41.55 -12.61
N ASP A 752 4.23 -41.23 -12.04
CA ASP A 752 3.46 -42.05 -11.08
C ASP A 752 1.96 -41.96 -11.42
N PRO A 753 1.04 -42.63 -10.70
CA PRO A 753 -0.39 -42.57 -11.01
C PRO A 753 -1.00 -41.15 -10.99
N LEU A 754 -0.43 -40.20 -10.25
CA LEU A 754 -0.99 -38.85 -10.04
C LEU A 754 -0.28 -37.75 -10.82
N CYS A 755 0.92 -38.03 -11.34
CA CYS A 755 1.83 -37.03 -11.86
C CYS A 755 2.74 -37.60 -12.95
N PHE A 756 3.17 -36.75 -13.89
CA PHE A 756 4.35 -36.99 -14.69
C PHE A 756 5.07 -35.68 -15.03
N SER A 757 6.37 -35.75 -15.30
CA SER A 757 7.21 -34.60 -15.63
C SER A 757 7.95 -34.83 -16.93
N LEU A 758 8.09 -33.79 -17.74
CA LEU A 758 8.83 -33.81 -19.01
C LEU A 758 10.01 -32.85 -18.93
N ILE A 759 11.22 -33.29 -19.29
CA ILE A 759 12.43 -32.47 -19.35
C ILE A 759 12.89 -32.27 -20.79
N THR A 760 13.41 -31.08 -21.09
CA THR A 760 13.84 -30.72 -22.44
C THR A 760 15.31 -31.07 -22.71
N PRO A 761 15.69 -31.38 -23.96
CA PRO A 761 17.09 -31.56 -24.36
C PRO A 761 17.79 -30.22 -24.62
N GLN A 762 19.13 -30.23 -24.58
CA GLN A 762 19.94 -29.08 -24.98
C GLN A 762 19.59 -28.62 -26.41
N GLY A 763 19.32 -27.32 -26.55
CA GLY A 763 18.96 -26.72 -27.84
C GLY A 763 17.46 -26.69 -28.13
N HIS A 764 16.62 -27.34 -27.31
CA HIS A 764 15.16 -27.13 -27.31
C HIS A 764 14.84 -25.64 -27.06
N PRO A 765 13.73 -25.07 -27.57
CA PRO A 765 13.37 -23.66 -27.34
C PRO A 765 13.41 -23.24 -25.86
N GLU A 766 12.85 -24.07 -25.01
CA GLU A 766 12.82 -23.91 -23.56
C GLU A 766 13.80 -24.88 -22.89
N ALA A 767 14.63 -24.37 -21.98
CA ALA A 767 15.46 -25.15 -21.07
C ALA A 767 14.77 -25.22 -19.71
N GLY A 768 14.39 -26.43 -19.28
CA GLY A 768 13.58 -26.64 -18.10
C GLY A 768 12.78 -27.94 -18.15
N TRP A 769 11.80 -28.02 -17.26
CA TRP A 769 10.85 -29.14 -17.24
C TRP A 769 9.44 -28.65 -16.97
N MET A 770 8.49 -29.54 -17.23
CA MET A 770 7.09 -29.27 -17.02
C MET A 770 6.42 -30.45 -16.36
N THR A 771 5.66 -30.17 -15.32
CA THR A 771 5.03 -31.17 -14.46
C THR A 771 3.53 -31.12 -14.64
N PHE A 772 2.92 -32.27 -14.87
CA PHE A 772 1.49 -32.47 -14.99
C PHE A 772 1.04 -33.27 -13.78
N ARG A 773 -0.02 -32.85 -13.10
CA ARG A 773 -0.55 -33.56 -11.93
C ARG A 773 -2.06 -33.47 -11.84
N ALA A 774 -2.67 -34.46 -11.20
CA ALA A 774 -4.05 -34.46 -10.78
C ALA A 774 -4.11 -34.56 -9.26
N PHE A 775 -5.05 -33.85 -8.63
CA PHE A 775 -5.26 -33.88 -7.19
C PHE A 775 -6.65 -33.34 -6.86
N ARG A 776 -7.12 -33.51 -5.61
CA ARG A 776 -8.35 -32.86 -5.13
C ARG A 776 -8.05 -31.58 -4.37
N ARG A 777 -8.90 -30.56 -4.58
CA ARG A 777 -8.92 -29.32 -3.81
C ARG A 777 -10.37 -29.04 -3.42
N GLU A 778 -10.66 -29.07 -2.11
CA GLU A 778 -12.02 -28.82 -1.57
C GLU A 778 -13.07 -29.67 -2.33
N ASP A 779 -12.82 -30.99 -2.41
CA ASP A 779 -13.63 -32.00 -3.11
C ASP A 779 -13.75 -31.86 -4.64
N THR A 780 -13.12 -30.87 -5.25
CA THR A 780 -13.08 -30.73 -6.72
C THR A 780 -11.80 -31.36 -7.28
N PRO A 781 -11.87 -32.29 -8.24
CA PRO A 781 -10.69 -32.76 -8.97
C PRO A 781 -10.08 -31.64 -9.82
N VAL A 782 -8.76 -31.49 -9.75
CA VAL A 782 -7.99 -30.46 -10.45
C VAL A 782 -6.87 -31.12 -11.23
N VAL A 783 -6.79 -30.80 -12.53
CA VAL A 783 -5.62 -31.10 -13.37
C VAL A 783 -4.77 -29.85 -13.50
N GLN A 784 -3.49 -29.95 -13.14
CA GLN A 784 -2.56 -28.84 -13.11
C GLN A 784 -1.33 -29.12 -13.98
N ILE A 785 -0.93 -28.11 -14.75
CA ILE A 785 0.32 -28.09 -15.52
C ILE A 785 1.21 -26.99 -14.96
N VAL A 786 2.42 -27.34 -14.52
CA VAL A 786 3.42 -26.41 -13.99
C VAL A 786 4.63 -26.43 -14.91
N GLY A 787 4.74 -25.41 -15.77
CA GLY A 787 5.92 -25.16 -16.59
C GLY A 787 6.97 -24.39 -15.81
N PHE A 788 8.21 -24.89 -15.81
CA PHE A 788 9.34 -24.26 -15.15
C PHE A 788 10.54 -24.22 -16.08
N GLY A 789 10.79 -23.04 -16.66
CA GLY A 789 11.70 -22.95 -17.79
C GLY A 789 12.15 -21.54 -18.13
N ARG A 790 13.26 -21.46 -18.86
CA ARG A 790 13.79 -20.24 -19.48
C ARG A 790 14.14 -20.49 -20.94
N ALA A 791 14.27 -19.43 -21.73
CA ALA A 791 14.73 -19.59 -23.11
C ALA A 791 16.12 -20.24 -23.13
N SER A 792 16.33 -21.20 -24.03
CA SER A 792 17.57 -21.98 -24.07
C SER A 792 18.77 -21.17 -24.56
N ASP A 793 18.54 -20.24 -25.50
CA ASP A 793 19.56 -19.40 -26.12
C ASP A 793 19.04 -17.97 -26.43
N PRO A 794 19.92 -17.03 -26.85
CA PRO A 794 19.54 -15.65 -27.12
C PRO A 794 18.48 -15.46 -28.22
N LEU A 795 18.47 -16.29 -29.26
CA LEU A 795 17.50 -16.17 -30.35
C LEU A 795 16.12 -16.57 -29.85
N PHE A 796 16.03 -17.67 -29.10
CA PHE A 796 14.78 -18.06 -28.46
C PHE A 796 14.32 -17.03 -27.44
N GLU A 797 15.21 -16.41 -26.65
CA GLU A 797 14.82 -15.35 -25.72
C GLU A 797 14.17 -14.16 -26.43
N VAL A 798 14.74 -13.74 -27.57
CA VAL A 798 14.14 -12.69 -28.41
C VAL A 798 12.79 -13.15 -28.96
N ALA A 799 12.70 -14.38 -29.47
CA ALA A 799 11.45 -14.95 -29.98
C ALA A 799 10.38 -15.05 -28.88
N TYR A 800 10.72 -15.47 -27.67
CA TYR A 800 9.82 -15.53 -26.50
C TYR A 800 9.30 -14.16 -26.10
N ARG A 801 10.16 -13.14 -26.12
CA ARG A 801 9.81 -11.74 -25.82
C ARG A 801 8.90 -11.10 -26.87
N LEU A 802 9.09 -11.42 -28.14
CA LEU A 802 8.30 -10.85 -29.24
C LEU A 802 6.98 -11.60 -29.45
N MET A 803 6.99 -12.94 -29.41
CA MET A 803 5.84 -13.77 -29.79
C MET A 803 5.63 -15.02 -28.92
N GLY A 804 6.68 -15.63 -28.36
CA GLY A 804 6.61 -16.99 -27.79
C GLY A 804 5.88 -17.13 -26.45
N ALA A 805 5.82 -16.10 -25.60
CA ALA A 805 5.04 -16.17 -24.35
C ALA A 805 3.53 -16.41 -24.62
N LYS A 806 3.00 -15.88 -25.73
CA LYS A 806 1.61 -16.10 -26.16
C LYS A 806 1.38 -17.50 -26.73
N VAL A 807 2.39 -18.08 -27.38
CA VAL A 807 2.30 -19.41 -27.99
C VAL A 807 2.20 -20.49 -26.92
N GLN A 808 3.05 -20.45 -25.89
CA GLN A 808 3.01 -21.45 -24.81
C GLN A 808 1.70 -21.39 -24.00
N VAL A 809 1.21 -20.19 -23.70
CA VAL A 809 -0.11 -20.00 -23.06
C VAL A 809 -1.20 -20.60 -23.95
N ARG A 810 -1.21 -20.29 -25.25
CA ARG A 810 -2.18 -20.85 -26.19
C ARG A 810 -2.12 -22.38 -26.26
N THR A 811 -0.91 -22.96 -26.24
CA THR A 811 -0.73 -24.42 -26.27
C THR A 811 -1.32 -25.09 -25.04
N TRP A 812 -0.95 -24.67 -23.82
CA TRP A 812 -1.42 -25.36 -22.62
C TRP A 812 -2.87 -25.08 -22.27
N THR A 813 -3.37 -23.88 -22.56
CA THR A 813 -4.81 -23.60 -22.49
C THR A 813 -5.58 -24.47 -23.49
N HIS A 814 -5.06 -24.69 -24.71
CA HIS A 814 -5.69 -25.60 -25.66
C HIS A 814 -5.68 -27.05 -25.17
N VAL A 815 -4.55 -27.54 -24.65
CA VAL A 815 -4.46 -28.92 -24.12
C VAL A 815 -5.47 -29.15 -23.01
N LEU A 816 -5.57 -28.23 -22.03
CA LEU A 816 -6.56 -28.34 -20.96
C LEU A 816 -8.00 -28.21 -21.47
N ALA A 817 -8.25 -27.35 -22.46
CA ALA A 817 -9.59 -27.21 -23.05
C ALA A 817 -10.00 -28.46 -23.84
N ALA A 818 -9.09 -29.02 -24.64
CA ALA A 818 -9.30 -30.27 -25.36
C ALA A 818 -9.50 -31.45 -24.38
N PHE A 819 -8.84 -31.41 -23.22
CA PHE A 819 -9.02 -32.42 -22.18
C PHE A 819 -10.39 -32.28 -21.50
N ALA A 820 -10.81 -31.06 -21.18
CA ALA A 820 -12.16 -30.80 -20.67
C ALA A 820 -13.24 -31.28 -21.66
N GLU A 821 -13.05 -31.00 -22.96
CA GLU A 821 -13.93 -31.49 -24.04
C GLU A 821 -13.95 -33.02 -24.13
N HIS A 822 -12.78 -33.67 -24.03
CA HIS A 822 -12.66 -35.13 -24.00
C HIS A 822 -13.42 -35.76 -22.83
N LEU A 823 -13.40 -35.11 -21.66
CA LEU A 823 -14.14 -35.52 -20.47
C LEU A 823 -15.63 -35.14 -20.51
N GLY A 824 -16.08 -34.36 -21.50
CA GLY A 824 -17.45 -33.86 -21.59
C GLY A 824 -17.82 -32.81 -20.55
N VAL A 825 -16.83 -32.09 -20.00
CA VAL A 825 -17.03 -31.04 -18.97
C VAL A 825 -16.70 -29.64 -19.50
N GLN A 826 -17.22 -28.62 -18.81
CA GLN A 826 -16.90 -27.23 -19.14
C GLN A 826 -15.45 -26.90 -18.77
N ALA A 827 -14.73 -26.24 -19.68
CA ALA A 827 -13.37 -25.78 -19.44
C ALA A 827 -13.34 -24.58 -18.45
N ASP A 828 -13.08 -24.85 -17.17
CA ASP A 828 -12.77 -23.85 -16.14
C ASP A 828 -11.25 -23.78 -15.92
N ILE A 829 -10.57 -22.96 -16.73
CA ILE A 829 -9.11 -22.89 -16.79
C ILE A 829 -8.60 -21.58 -16.17
N SER A 830 -7.72 -21.68 -15.18
CA SER A 830 -7.00 -20.55 -14.59
C SER A 830 -5.51 -20.59 -14.92
N ILE A 831 -4.89 -19.40 -14.99
CA ILE A 831 -3.49 -19.24 -15.39
C ILE A 831 -2.78 -18.29 -14.43
N ARG A 832 -1.65 -18.72 -13.89
CA ARG A 832 -0.73 -17.91 -13.09
C ARG A 832 0.66 -17.96 -13.71
N GLN A 833 1.35 -16.83 -13.75
CA GLN A 833 2.72 -16.73 -14.26
C GLN A 833 3.57 -15.87 -13.32
N GLU A 834 4.80 -16.32 -13.07
CA GLU A 834 5.74 -15.67 -12.16
C GLU A 834 7.14 -15.68 -12.80
N CYS A 835 7.83 -14.53 -12.80
CA CYS A 835 9.23 -14.46 -13.23
C CYS A 835 10.13 -14.56 -12.00
N LEU A 836 10.77 -15.71 -11.79
CA LEU A 836 11.61 -15.94 -10.62
C LEU A 836 12.99 -15.28 -10.75
N GLU A 837 13.52 -15.23 -11.97
CA GLU A 837 14.82 -14.65 -12.27
C GLU A 837 14.78 -13.88 -13.60
N PRO A 838 14.73 -12.55 -13.58
CA PRO A 838 14.69 -11.76 -14.82
C PRO A 838 16.05 -11.70 -15.53
N ALA A 839 17.15 -12.03 -14.84
CA ALA A 839 18.51 -11.93 -15.36
C ALA A 839 18.79 -12.95 -16.48
N LEU A 840 19.54 -12.52 -17.49
CA LEU A 840 20.02 -13.37 -18.58
C LEU A 840 21.32 -14.05 -18.17
N GLN A 841 21.43 -15.35 -18.44
CA GLN A 841 22.60 -16.17 -18.13
C GLN A 841 23.60 -16.10 -19.29
N TRP A 842 24.38 -15.03 -19.36
CA TRP A 842 25.33 -14.80 -20.45
C TRP A 842 26.38 -15.90 -20.61
N ALA A 843 26.74 -16.60 -19.54
CA ALA A 843 27.59 -17.80 -19.61
C ALA A 843 27.02 -18.89 -20.55
N ASN A 844 25.69 -18.90 -20.74
CA ASN A 844 24.97 -19.84 -21.59
C ASN A 844 24.63 -19.27 -22.99
N SER A 845 25.16 -18.11 -23.39
CA SER A 845 24.86 -17.53 -24.72
C SER A 845 25.34 -18.41 -25.88
N TRP A 846 26.39 -19.22 -25.63
CA TRP A 846 26.90 -20.22 -26.56
C TRP A 846 25.89 -21.32 -26.91
N ASN A 847 24.78 -21.44 -26.18
CA ASN A 847 23.72 -22.39 -26.50
C ASN A 847 23.08 -22.15 -27.89
N ILE A 848 23.27 -20.98 -28.50
CA ILE A 848 22.77 -20.69 -29.85
C ILE A 848 23.25 -21.70 -30.91
N TRP A 849 24.43 -22.32 -30.72
CA TRP A 849 24.96 -23.36 -31.60
C TRP A 849 24.18 -24.69 -31.51
N HIS A 850 23.39 -24.85 -30.47
CA HIS A 850 22.50 -25.98 -30.25
C HIS A 850 21.05 -25.68 -30.66
N ASN A 851 20.72 -24.45 -31.04
CA ASN A 851 19.37 -24.00 -31.35
C ASN A 851 18.66 -24.95 -32.34
N SER A 852 17.60 -25.61 -31.88
CA SER A 852 16.89 -26.63 -32.65
C SER A 852 16.15 -26.04 -33.86
N GLN A 853 15.74 -24.78 -33.82
CA GLN A 853 15.05 -24.15 -34.94
C GLN A 853 16.00 -23.89 -36.11
N ILE A 854 17.16 -23.26 -35.85
CA ILE A 854 18.22 -23.05 -36.84
C ILE A 854 18.62 -24.40 -37.46
N ARG A 855 18.83 -25.40 -36.59
CA ARG A 855 19.23 -26.75 -37.00
C ARG A 855 18.11 -27.60 -37.58
N THR A 856 16.85 -27.19 -37.49
CA THR A 856 15.76 -27.83 -38.24
C THR A 856 15.71 -27.23 -39.63
N LEU A 857 15.83 -25.90 -39.75
CA LEU A 857 15.74 -25.19 -41.04
C LEU A 857 16.96 -25.42 -41.95
N LEU A 858 18.17 -25.49 -41.39
CA LEU A 858 19.41 -25.70 -42.16
C LEU A 858 19.47 -27.07 -42.87
N PRO A 859 19.25 -28.23 -42.19
CA PRO A 859 19.20 -29.53 -42.85
C PRO A 859 17.93 -29.71 -43.68
N TRP A 860 16.80 -29.09 -43.33
CA TRP A 860 15.55 -29.28 -44.06
C TRP A 860 15.64 -28.79 -45.52
N ASN A 861 16.39 -27.72 -45.80
CA ASN A 861 16.67 -27.29 -47.17
C ASN A 861 17.51 -28.31 -47.96
N MET A 862 18.44 -29.02 -47.30
CA MET A 862 19.20 -30.14 -47.90
C MET A 862 18.37 -31.43 -48.01
N ILE A 863 17.47 -31.70 -47.07
CA ILE A 863 16.56 -32.86 -47.05
C ILE A 863 15.45 -32.70 -48.10
N ARG A 864 14.97 -31.47 -48.35
CA ARG A 864 14.07 -31.16 -49.48
C ARG A 864 14.74 -31.42 -50.81
N ALA A 865 16.02 -31.03 -50.96
CA ALA A 865 16.81 -31.36 -52.15
C ALA A 865 16.95 -32.87 -52.35
N ARG A 866 17.10 -33.65 -51.26
CA ARG A 866 17.18 -35.12 -51.31
C ARG A 866 15.82 -35.79 -51.64
N ARG A 867 14.71 -35.29 -51.10
CA ARG A 867 13.35 -35.82 -51.38
C ARG A 867 12.80 -35.38 -52.75
N SER A 868 13.21 -34.23 -53.28
CA SER A 868 12.89 -33.85 -54.67
C SER A 868 13.75 -34.62 -55.67
N TRP A 869 15.02 -34.90 -55.36
CA TRP A 869 15.86 -35.78 -56.18
C TRP A 869 15.34 -37.21 -56.23
N LEU A 870 14.93 -37.79 -55.10
CA LEU A 870 14.41 -39.16 -55.06
C LEU A 870 13.05 -39.33 -55.76
N ARG A 871 12.24 -38.27 -55.89
CA ARG A 871 11.00 -38.30 -56.70
C ARG A 871 11.23 -38.02 -58.19
N ALA A 872 12.34 -37.37 -58.55
CA ALA A 872 12.75 -37.19 -59.93
C ALA A 872 13.50 -38.42 -60.51
N ALA A 873 14.01 -39.31 -59.65
CA ALA A 873 14.64 -40.58 -60.05
C ALA A 873 13.65 -41.77 -60.11
N GLN A 874 12.36 -41.55 -59.86
CA GLN A 874 11.28 -42.56 -59.96
C GLN A 874 10.20 -42.18 -60.98
N ARG A 875 10.49 -41.22 -61.88
CA ARG A 875 9.83 -41.00 -63.16
C ARG A 875 10.90 -41.02 -64.24
#